data_AF-B9G4K4-F1
#
_entry.id   AF-B9G4K4-F1
#
_cell.length_a   1.000
_cell.length_b   1.000
_cell.length_c   1.000
_cell.angle_alpha   90.00
_cell.angle_beta   90.00
_cell.angle_gamma   90.00
#
_symmetry.space_group_name_H-M   'P 1'
#
loop_
_entity.id
_entity.type
_entity.pdbx_description
1 polymer ?
#
loop_
_entity_poly.entity_id
_entity_poly.type
_entity_poly.pdbx_seq_one_letter_code
_entity_poly.pdbx_strand_id
1 'polypeptide(L)'
;MRMLSKACSLVASSLPRCSSSAAPTIRGQPSLLPSVRKEWLGKPLLYGIGTLLVMPLRTLHGVGRMFGAGRFLCNMTSVSSSLQIELVPCLQDNYAYILHDVDTGTVGVVDPSEATPIINALEKRNQNLTYILNTHHHYDHTGGNLELKAKYGAKVIGSAKDRDRIPGIDITLSEGDTWMFAGHQVLVMETPGHTSGHVCYHFPGSGAIFTGDTLFSLSCGKLFEGTPQQMYSSLQKIIALPDETRVYCGHEYTLSNSKFALSIEPGNKDLQEYAANAADLRKRNTPTRWRPPSPARARAHASPPAAPSPSAAPPPSAGQLARPTLSPPFRASLGSNGRPSSNPSRPTTTTTTSPPPGSPLAQHHLAVDLCDPASLARALAGVEAVFHVDPTGDGSSFLQLHRLAVEGTRRLLAACCRSGVRTVVYTGSADVVVAGARDVVDADEDALPYPDKLGNAAIELRAQVEMMVLSADGKNGMRTCVLRPSNMFGPGDSSLVRFVAGYARSSLGKFVVGSGANMCDFTYVENVAHANICAEQALCSNASSVAGKPFFVTNDEPIETWEFMSCLMEAMGCQRPKFNLPAKILSSAALFSNMMYHKLGLQILSSPLLHPDMVYFLSCTRTLSISRARKLLGYHPIVSLEDGIMRTVGSLSELPDKLDLSRKRGSFGSSKAEKLLGSGITADILLWRDEKKTFSYVTVLFLLFYWFLLSDRTFVSSAAKILLVISLALFIHGVLPPQVFGFTVEKVTSDYFEVSQETLKNTLVWMASIWNGGIYKLRVLAEGDDWTTFLKAFAFLYCVKVMLNLQFRMLMGLVLAFMFVVFIVYEQCEEEIDSLVAFASVKVKSLVGKVIGNLPDALKAYIS
;
A
#
# COMPACT_ATOMS: atom_id res chain seq x y z
N MET A 1 76.11 3.05 -19.90
CA MET A 1 77.27 3.34 -20.78
C MET A 1 77.42 2.20 -21.78
N ARG A 2 77.69 2.53 -23.06
CA ARG A 2 77.80 1.63 -24.24
C ARG A 2 76.52 0.94 -24.72
N MET A 3 75.48 1.70 -25.09
CA MET A 3 74.52 1.35 -26.15
C MET A 3 73.68 2.58 -26.59
N LEU A 4 74.33 3.74 -26.71
CA LEU A 4 73.70 4.99 -27.20
C LEU A 4 74.66 5.77 -28.10
N SER A 5 75.30 5.12 -29.08
CA SER A 5 76.11 5.83 -30.08
C SER A 5 76.05 5.30 -31.51
N LYS A 6 75.09 4.44 -31.88
CA LYS A 6 75.01 3.94 -33.28
C LYS A 6 73.56 3.67 -33.71
N ALA A 7 72.80 4.75 -33.94
CA ALA A 7 71.65 4.76 -34.86
C ALA A 7 71.18 6.21 -35.15
N CYS A 8 72.13 7.16 -35.24
CA CYS A 8 71.93 8.48 -35.83
C CYS A 8 72.96 8.61 -36.95
N SER A 9 72.72 7.95 -38.09
CA SER A 9 73.40 8.14 -39.38
C SER A 9 72.68 7.27 -40.42
N LEU A 10 72.39 7.83 -41.60
CA LEU A 10 71.62 7.27 -42.73
C LEU A 10 70.09 7.33 -42.56
N VAL A 11 69.47 8.48 -42.85
CA VAL A 11 68.93 8.84 -44.19
C VAL A 11 68.65 10.34 -44.16
N ALA A 12 69.66 11.11 -44.55
CA ALA A 12 69.52 12.49 -45.01
C ALA A 12 70.42 12.61 -46.24
N SER A 13 69.88 12.30 -47.42
CA SER A 13 70.45 12.71 -48.71
C SER A 13 69.37 12.68 -49.79
N SER A 14 68.69 13.80 -49.95
CA SER A 14 68.17 14.28 -51.24
C SER A 14 67.46 15.64 -51.03
N LEU A 15 68.25 16.70 -51.13
CA LEU A 15 67.77 18.05 -51.45
C LEU A 15 68.51 18.49 -52.72
N PRO A 16 67.86 19.19 -53.66
CA PRO A 16 68.52 20.15 -54.52
C PRO A 16 68.52 21.54 -53.84
N ARG A 17 69.64 22.25 -53.98
CA ARG A 17 69.89 23.62 -53.52
C ARG A 17 69.46 24.65 -54.58
N CYS A 18 69.09 25.86 -54.11
CA CYS A 18 69.59 27.17 -54.56
C CYS A 18 69.10 28.25 -53.56
N SER A 19 70.02 28.86 -52.78
CA SER A 19 70.53 30.26 -52.91
C SER A 19 69.52 31.34 -52.48
N SER A 20 69.81 32.41 -51.75
CA SER A 20 70.95 32.92 -50.98
C SER A 20 70.51 34.27 -50.36
N SER A 21 71.05 34.60 -49.19
CA SER A 21 71.30 35.97 -48.67
C SER A 21 70.23 36.76 -47.89
N ALA A 22 70.75 37.33 -46.77
CA ALA A 22 70.43 38.58 -46.08
C ALA A 22 69.35 38.62 -44.98
N ALA A 23 69.84 38.71 -43.73
CA ALA A 23 69.24 39.41 -42.58
C ALA A 23 69.31 40.96 -42.80
N PRO A 24 68.72 41.88 -41.98
CA PRO A 24 68.39 41.71 -40.55
C PRO A 24 67.11 42.41 -40.00
N THR A 25 66.88 42.14 -38.71
CA THR A 25 66.10 42.84 -37.66
C THR A 25 65.83 44.34 -37.83
N ILE A 26 64.65 44.82 -37.36
CA ILE A 26 64.45 46.07 -36.56
C ILE A 26 63.01 46.16 -35.98
N ARG A 27 62.92 46.66 -34.74
CA ARG A 27 61.73 47.05 -33.94
C ARG A 27 60.99 48.28 -34.52
N GLY A 28 59.68 48.39 -34.27
CA GLY A 28 59.01 49.70 -34.18
C GLY A 28 57.53 49.75 -34.62
N GLN A 29 56.61 49.86 -33.65
CA GLN A 29 55.29 50.53 -33.78
C GLN A 29 55.48 52.06 -33.95
N PRO A 30 54.44 52.91 -34.18
CA PRO A 30 53.03 52.71 -34.60
C PRO A 30 52.52 53.70 -35.70
N SER A 31 51.23 53.56 -36.03
CA SER A 31 50.27 54.57 -36.55
C SER A 31 50.21 54.86 -38.06
N LEU A 32 49.01 54.68 -38.62
CA LEU A 32 48.24 55.69 -39.38
C LEU A 32 46.88 55.08 -39.83
N LEU A 33 45.78 55.65 -39.30
CA LEU A 33 44.41 55.61 -39.83
C LEU A 33 44.29 56.73 -40.90
N PRO A 34 43.29 56.76 -41.83
CA PRO A 34 41.86 56.81 -41.47
C PRO A 34 40.81 56.24 -42.45
N SER A 35 39.61 55.97 -41.89
CA SER A 35 38.24 56.08 -42.48
C SER A 35 37.89 55.28 -43.75
N VAL A 36 36.74 54.59 -43.87
CA VAL A 36 35.36 55.11 -43.88
C VAL A 36 34.32 54.03 -43.49
N ARG A 37 33.28 54.53 -42.81
CA ARG A 37 31.99 53.97 -42.32
C ARG A 37 31.13 53.15 -43.32
N LYS A 38 30.33 52.21 -42.79
CA LYS A 38 28.86 52.31 -42.52
C LYS A 38 28.29 50.97 -41.99
N GLU A 39 27.81 50.92 -40.73
CA GLU A 39 26.38 50.87 -40.28
C GLU A 39 25.80 49.42 -40.22
N TRP A 40 25.17 48.87 -39.17
CA TRP A 40 24.54 49.34 -37.92
C TRP A 40 24.43 48.20 -36.87
N LEU A 41 24.41 48.57 -35.57
CA LEU A 41 24.22 47.75 -34.35
C LEU A 41 22.78 47.15 -34.25
N GLY A 42 22.42 46.13 -33.47
CA GLY A 42 22.90 45.67 -32.17
C GLY A 42 22.12 46.31 -31.00
N LYS A 43 21.07 45.64 -30.48
CA LYS A 43 20.69 45.44 -29.05
C LYS A 43 19.18 45.48 -28.74
N PRO A 44 18.74 44.76 -27.68
CA PRO A 44 17.43 44.87 -27.03
C PRO A 44 17.40 46.01 -25.99
N LEU A 45 16.21 46.50 -25.59
CA LEU A 45 15.76 46.92 -24.23
C LEU A 45 14.58 47.95 -24.28
N LEU A 46 13.65 47.81 -23.33
CA LEU A 46 12.59 48.72 -22.83
C LEU A 46 11.24 48.78 -23.58
N TYR A 47 10.10 48.45 -22.94
CA TYR A 47 9.34 49.22 -21.93
C TYR A 47 8.63 50.46 -22.49
N GLY A 48 7.31 50.44 -22.39
CA GLY A 48 6.48 51.64 -22.21
C GLY A 48 6.12 52.42 -23.47
N ILE A 49 4.96 53.07 -23.39
CA ILE A 49 4.40 54.04 -24.36
C ILE A 49 3.60 53.38 -25.49
N GLY A 50 2.55 52.67 -25.09
CA GLY A 50 1.41 52.29 -25.95
C GLY A 50 0.09 52.86 -25.41
N THR A 51 0.13 54.06 -24.84
CA THR A 51 -1.08 54.83 -24.50
C THR A 51 -0.73 56.32 -24.65
N LEU A 52 -1.43 56.97 -25.58
CA LEU A 52 -1.47 58.40 -25.94
C LEU A 52 -1.06 58.68 -27.38
N LEU A 53 -2.00 58.49 -28.31
CA LEU A 53 -2.28 59.46 -29.38
C LEU A 53 -3.60 59.09 -30.09
N VAL A 54 -4.69 59.00 -29.32
CA VAL A 54 -6.03 59.32 -29.86
C VAL A 54 -6.80 60.06 -28.75
N MET A 55 -6.71 61.38 -28.81
CA MET A 55 -7.53 62.40 -28.13
C MET A 55 -7.25 63.71 -28.91
N PRO A 56 -8.12 64.75 -28.94
CA PRO A 56 -9.16 65.07 -27.95
C PRO A 56 -10.46 65.73 -28.51
N LEU A 57 -11.26 66.24 -27.55
CA LEU A 57 -12.40 67.20 -27.55
C LEU A 57 -13.82 66.60 -27.54
N ARG A 58 -14.78 67.04 -26.72
CA ARG A 58 -14.87 67.77 -25.43
C ARG A 58 -16.38 67.83 -25.06
N THR A 59 -16.72 67.72 -23.77
CA THR A 59 -17.86 68.34 -23.03
C THR A 59 -19.34 68.12 -23.41
N LEU A 60 -20.12 67.51 -22.49
CA LEU A 60 -21.38 68.02 -21.87
C LEU A 60 -21.79 67.06 -20.72
N HIS A 61 -21.62 67.39 -19.43
CA HIS A 61 -22.60 68.02 -18.53
C HIS A 61 -24.06 67.51 -18.60
N GLY A 62 -24.43 66.69 -17.60
CA GLY A 62 -25.59 66.91 -16.73
C GLY A 62 -27.01 66.58 -17.24
N VAL A 63 -27.87 66.27 -16.26
CA VAL A 63 -29.34 66.20 -16.27
C VAL A 63 -29.95 64.80 -16.53
N GLY A 64 -30.64 64.28 -15.52
CA GLY A 64 -31.40 63.03 -15.60
C GLY A 64 -31.94 62.44 -14.29
N ARG A 65 -32.14 63.24 -13.22
CA ARG A 65 -33.14 62.91 -12.19
C ARG A 65 -34.47 63.51 -12.64
N MET A 66 -35.47 62.66 -12.92
CA MET A 66 -36.93 62.91 -13.08
C MET A 66 -37.44 61.71 -13.90
N PHE A 67 -38.12 60.68 -13.40
CA PHE A 67 -39.27 60.53 -12.49
C PHE A 67 -39.01 59.29 -11.60
N GLY A 68 -39.48 59.11 -10.36
CA GLY A 68 -40.65 59.63 -9.66
C GLY A 68 -41.66 58.50 -9.38
N ALA A 69 -41.77 58.09 -8.11
CA ALA A 69 -42.74 57.15 -7.50
C ALA A 69 -42.60 55.65 -7.82
N GLY A 70 -42.82 54.68 -6.93
CA GLY A 70 -43.38 54.70 -5.58
C GLY A 70 -43.23 53.32 -4.91
N ARG A 71 -43.38 53.31 -3.60
CA ARG A 71 -43.14 52.21 -2.66
C ARG A 71 -44.42 51.41 -2.45
N PHE A 72 -44.61 50.27 -3.12
CA PHE A 72 -45.63 49.22 -2.89
C PHE A 72 -45.11 47.99 -3.68
N LEU A 73 -45.01 46.73 -3.25
CA LEU A 73 -45.47 45.96 -2.10
C LEU A 73 -44.52 44.76 -1.93
N CYS A 74 -44.51 44.22 -0.72
CA CYS A 74 -43.93 42.93 -0.39
C CYS A 74 -44.77 41.79 -1.00
N ASN A 75 -44.07 40.69 -1.29
CA ASN A 75 -44.50 39.29 -1.23
C ASN A 75 -44.85 38.54 -2.52
N MET A 76 -44.36 37.28 -2.56
CA MET A 76 -44.58 36.19 -3.53
C MET A 76 -43.92 36.38 -4.91
N THR A 77 -43.13 35.46 -5.46
CA THR A 77 -43.07 33.99 -5.35
C THR A 77 -41.78 33.52 -6.02
N SER A 78 -41.17 32.45 -5.50
CA SER A 78 -40.15 31.59 -6.13
C SER A 78 -39.49 32.12 -7.41
N VAL A 79 -38.29 32.70 -7.27
CA VAL A 79 -37.39 32.81 -8.42
C VAL A 79 -37.02 31.39 -8.82
N SER A 80 -37.53 30.97 -9.97
CA SER A 80 -37.12 29.74 -10.66
C SER A 80 -35.59 29.70 -10.70
N SER A 81 -34.97 28.68 -10.11
CA SER A 81 -33.52 28.67 -9.85
C SER A 81 -32.69 28.73 -11.14
N SER A 82 -31.99 29.85 -11.32
CA SER A 82 -30.99 30.18 -12.33
C SER A 82 -29.61 29.53 -12.07
N LEU A 83 -29.46 28.78 -10.98
CA LEU A 83 -28.19 28.20 -10.55
C LEU A 83 -27.86 26.91 -11.32
N GLN A 84 -26.87 27.01 -12.21
CA GLN A 84 -26.31 25.86 -12.92
C GLN A 84 -25.18 25.24 -12.10
N ILE A 85 -25.23 23.92 -11.92
CA ILE A 85 -24.21 23.14 -11.20
C ILE A 85 -23.56 22.18 -12.18
N GLU A 86 -22.25 22.30 -12.31
CA GLU A 86 -21.43 21.42 -13.14
C GLU A 86 -20.40 20.68 -12.29
N LEU A 87 -20.27 19.37 -12.53
CA LEU A 87 -19.25 18.54 -11.93
C LEU A 87 -17.99 18.55 -12.81
N VAL A 88 -16.85 18.85 -12.20
CA VAL A 88 -15.53 18.78 -12.81
C VAL A 88 -14.72 17.68 -12.13
N PRO A 89 -14.37 16.59 -12.84
CA PRO A 89 -13.49 15.56 -12.31
C PRO A 89 -12.09 16.14 -12.09
N CYS A 90 -11.54 15.89 -10.90
CA CYS A 90 -10.19 16.28 -10.52
C CYS A 90 -9.42 15.07 -10.01
N LEU A 91 -8.09 15.11 -10.11
CA LEU A 91 -7.20 14.04 -9.69
C LEU A 91 -7.66 12.69 -10.26
N GLN A 92 -7.76 11.65 -9.42
CA GLN A 92 -8.19 10.31 -9.84
C GLN A 92 -9.69 10.09 -9.61
N ASP A 93 -10.22 10.55 -8.48
CA ASP A 93 -11.61 10.28 -8.07
C ASP A 93 -12.30 11.46 -7.37
N ASN A 94 -11.69 12.64 -7.29
CA ASN A 94 -12.28 13.82 -6.65
C ASN A 94 -13.25 14.54 -7.60
N TYR A 95 -14.25 15.20 -6.99
CA TYR A 95 -15.20 16.07 -7.67
C TYR A 95 -15.15 17.48 -7.11
N ALA A 96 -14.91 18.43 -8.01
CA ALA A 96 -15.19 19.83 -7.78
C ALA A 96 -16.50 20.21 -8.47
N TYR A 97 -17.20 21.22 -7.94
CA TYR A 97 -18.48 21.68 -8.50
C TYR A 97 -18.43 23.16 -8.85
N ILE A 98 -18.57 23.48 -10.14
CA ILE A 98 -18.73 24.87 -10.58
C ILE A 98 -20.20 25.26 -10.44
N LEU A 99 -20.43 26.35 -9.71
CA LEU A 99 -21.73 26.98 -9.50
C LEU A 99 -21.78 28.23 -10.35
N HIS A 100 -22.75 28.34 -11.25
CA HIS A 100 -22.92 29.50 -12.12
C HIS A 100 -24.35 30.01 -11.99
N ASP A 101 -24.48 31.23 -11.47
CA ASP A 101 -25.74 31.95 -11.50
C ASP A 101 -25.87 32.71 -12.82
N VAL A 102 -26.83 32.30 -13.64
CA VAL A 102 -26.98 32.84 -15.01
C VAL A 102 -27.41 34.32 -15.00
N ASP A 103 -28.14 34.75 -13.97
CA ASP A 103 -28.72 36.10 -13.92
C ASP A 103 -27.69 37.16 -13.57
N THR A 104 -26.79 36.87 -12.63
CA THR A 104 -25.73 37.80 -12.21
C THR A 104 -24.39 37.54 -12.91
N GLY A 105 -24.21 36.37 -13.51
CA GLY A 105 -22.92 35.91 -14.04
C GLY A 105 -21.91 35.51 -12.96
N THR A 106 -22.33 35.42 -11.68
CA THR A 106 -21.46 35.05 -10.57
C THR A 106 -21.08 33.58 -10.66
N VAL A 107 -19.79 33.28 -10.47
CA VAL A 107 -19.27 31.91 -10.52
C VAL A 107 -18.60 31.53 -9.20
N GLY A 108 -18.96 30.39 -8.66
CA GLY A 108 -18.35 29.74 -7.51
C GLY A 108 -17.76 28.40 -7.89
N VAL A 109 -16.78 27.91 -7.13
CA VAL A 109 -16.35 26.51 -7.20
C VAL A 109 -16.33 25.92 -5.79
N VAL A 110 -16.90 24.72 -5.64
CA VAL A 110 -16.83 23.95 -4.39
C VAL A 110 -15.70 22.94 -4.50
N ASP A 111 -14.84 22.91 -3.47
CA ASP A 111 -13.71 21.97 -3.29
C ASP A 111 -12.81 21.77 -4.52
N PRO A 112 -12.12 22.82 -5.02
CA PRO A 112 -11.18 22.67 -6.12
C PRO A 112 -9.91 21.94 -5.68
N SER A 113 -9.84 20.63 -5.94
CA SER A 113 -8.67 19.78 -5.67
C SER A 113 -7.38 20.29 -6.33
N GLU A 114 -7.50 20.79 -7.56
CA GLU A 114 -6.40 21.33 -8.37
C GLU A 114 -6.92 22.45 -9.29
N ALA A 115 -6.09 23.43 -9.62
CA ALA A 115 -6.52 24.61 -10.37
C ALA A 115 -6.75 24.33 -11.86
N THR A 116 -5.94 23.48 -12.48
CA THR A 116 -5.92 23.30 -13.95
C THR A 116 -7.26 22.82 -14.53
N PRO A 117 -7.93 21.77 -14.00
CA PRO A 117 -9.24 21.34 -14.52
C PRO A 117 -10.32 22.43 -14.40
N ILE A 118 -10.30 23.18 -13.30
CA ILE A 118 -11.23 24.29 -13.06
C ILE A 118 -10.98 25.42 -14.04
N ILE A 119 -9.72 25.81 -14.22
CA ILE A 119 -9.31 26.81 -15.22
C ILE A 119 -9.81 26.43 -16.60
N ASN A 120 -9.57 25.20 -17.04
CA ASN A 120 -9.99 24.72 -18.36
C ASN A 120 -11.51 24.77 -18.53
N ALA A 121 -12.27 24.41 -17.49
CA ALA A 121 -13.74 24.45 -17.52
C ALA A 121 -14.30 25.88 -17.57
N LEU A 122 -13.67 26.81 -16.85
CA LEU A 122 -14.03 28.24 -16.85
C LEU A 122 -13.68 28.92 -18.17
N GLU A 123 -12.48 28.69 -18.70
CA GLU A 123 -12.00 29.27 -19.96
C GLU A 123 -12.85 28.82 -21.16
N LYS A 124 -13.26 27.53 -21.18
CA LYS A 124 -14.15 27.00 -22.23
C LYS A 124 -15.49 27.74 -22.31
N ARG A 125 -15.93 28.37 -21.22
CA ARG A 125 -17.19 29.11 -21.14
C ARG A 125 -17.02 30.62 -20.99
N ASN A 126 -15.78 31.11 -21.06
CA ASN A 126 -15.43 32.51 -20.83
C ASN A 126 -16.00 33.06 -19.51
N GLN A 127 -15.90 32.25 -18.44
CA GLN A 127 -16.41 32.54 -17.11
C GLN A 127 -15.30 33.02 -16.18
N ASN A 128 -15.60 33.94 -15.26
CA ASN A 128 -14.65 34.46 -14.28
C ASN A 128 -15.03 34.05 -12.86
N LEU A 129 -14.09 33.41 -12.14
CA LEU A 129 -14.34 32.85 -10.82
C LEU A 129 -14.43 33.94 -9.74
N THR A 130 -15.51 33.93 -8.95
CA THR A 130 -15.74 34.90 -7.88
C THR A 130 -15.52 34.32 -6.48
N TYR A 131 -15.96 33.07 -6.26
CA TYR A 131 -15.90 32.43 -4.94
C TYR A 131 -15.33 31.01 -5.01
N ILE A 132 -14.59 30.63 -3.98
CA ILE A 132 -14.14 29.26 -3.74
C ILE A 132 -14.75 28.83 -2.40
N LEU A 133 -15.52 27.75 -2.37
CA LEU A 133 -16.15 27.23 -1.17
C LEU A 133 -15.47 25.91 -0.81
N ASN A 134 -14.83 25.84 0.35
CA ASN A 134 -14.25 24.59 0.85
C ASN A 134 -15.13 23.98 1.94
N THR A 135 -15.41 22.69 1.82
CA THR A 135 -16.14 21.91 2.83
C THR A 135 -15.24 21.57 4.02
N HIS A 136 -13.96 21.30 3.77
CA HIS A 136 -12.95 20.98 4.80
C HIS A 136 -11.52 21.22 4.28
N HIS A 137 -10.53 21.06 5.16
CA HIS A 137 -9.13 21.45 4.92
C HIS A 137 -8.23 20.43 4.20
N HIS A 138 -8.72 19.24 3.84
CA HIS A 138 -7.84 18.26 3.18
C HIS A 138 -7.32 18.80 1.84
N TYR A 139 -6.07 18.44 1.52
CA TYR A 139 -5.35 19.03 0.38
C TYR A 139 -6.02 18.71 -0.96
N ASP A 140 -6.59 17.53 -1.10
CA ASP A 140 -7.33 17.11 -2.28
C ASP A 140 -8.72 17.78 -2.42
N HIS A 141 -9.10 18.69 -1.53
CA HIS A 141 -10.25 19.59 -1.68
C HIS A 141 -9.85 21.07 -1.77
N THR A 142 -8.65 21.41 -1.31
CA THR A 142 -8.16 22.80 -1.19
C THR A 142 -6.98 23.12 -2.10
N GLY A 143 -6.41 22.12 -2.78
CA GLY A 143 -5.13 22.23 -3.48
C GLY A 143 -5.12 23.27 -4.61
N GLY A 144 -6.27 23.54 -5.23
CA GLY A 144 -6.43 24.57 -6.25
C GLY A 144 -6.62 26.00 -5.71
N ASN A 145 -6.83 26.19 -4.41
CA ASN A 145 -7.27 27.46 -3.83
C ASN A 145 -6.36 28.64 -4.16
N LEU A 146 -5.08 28.52 -3.81
CA LEU A 146 -4.13 29.65 -3.88
C LEU A 146 -3.89 30.08 -5.33
N GLU A 147 -3.81 29.13 -6.26
CA GLU A 147 -3.59 29.40 -7.68
C GLU A 147 -4.84 30.02 -8.32
N LEU A 148 -6.04 29.48 -8.06
CA LEU A 148 -7.30 30.04 -8.55
C LEU A 148 -7.56 31.44 -7.99
N LYS A 149 -7.26 31.66 -6.71
CA LYS A 149 -7.32 32.96 -6.07
C LYS A 149 -6.34 33.95 -6.71
N ALA A 150 -5.10 33.54 -6.96
CA ALA A 150 -4.10 34.40 -7.61
C ALA A 150 -4.50 34.76 -9.06
N LYS A 151 -5.09 33.82 -9.80
CA LYS A 151 -5.49 34.02 -11.20
C LYS A 151 -6.75 34.88 -11.35
N TYR A 152 -7.78 34.65 -10.54
CA TYR A 152 -9.11 35.25 -10.72
C TYR A 152 -9.47 36.31 -9.67
N GLY A 153 -8.69 36.45 -8.60
CA GLY A 153 -9.03 37.31 -7.46
C GLY A 153 -10.22 36.80 -6.64
N ALA A 154 -10.52 35.50 -6.74
CA ALA A 154 -11.65 34.87 -6.06
C ALA A 154 -11.48 34.89 -4.52
N LYS A 155 -12.60 35.00 -3.80
CA LYS A 155 -12.61 34.90 -2.33
C LYS A 155 -12.81 33.46 -1.88
N VAL A 156 -11.96 32.99 -0.98
CA VAL A 156 -12.04 31.64 -0.40
C VAL A 156 -12.91 31.67 0.85
N ILE A 157 -13.86 30.74 0.93
CA ILE A 157 -14.87 30.60 1.97
C ILE A 157 -14.72 29.23 2.60
N GLY A 158 -14.74 29.17 3.93
CA GLY A 158 -14.63 27.91 4.64
C GLY A 158 -15.11 28.01 6.09
N SER A 159 -14.97 26.91 6.83
CA SER A 159 -15.32 26.85 8.23
C SER A 159 -14.43 27.75 9.09
N ALA A 160 -15.02 28.43 10.08
CA ALA A 160 -14.29 29.20 11.08
C ALA A 160 -13.30 28.34 11.89
N LYS A 161 -13.61 27.05 12.09
CA LYS A 161 -12.74 26.08 12.77
C LYS A 161 -11.51 25.70 11.93
N ASP A 162 -11.57 25.92 10.62
CA ASP A 162 -10.49 25.62 9.68
C ASP A 162 -9.83 26.89 9.15
N ARG A 163 -9.99 28.03 9.84
CA ARG A 163 -9.40 29.32 9.44
C ARG A 163 -7.90 29.24 9.18
N ASP A 164 -7.17 28.53 10.04
CA ASP A 164 -5.71 28.41 9.91
C ASP A 164 -5.29 27.18 9.08
N ARG A 165 -6.25 26.35 8.67
CA ARG A 165 -6.02 25.08 7.94
C ARG A 165 -6.36 25.15 6.46
N ILE A 166 -7.35 25.97 6.06
CA ILE A 166 -7.73 26.16 4.66
C ILE A 166 -6.85 27.24 4.03
N PRO A 167 -6.02 26.91 3.02
CA PRO A 167 -5.12 27.87 2.39
C PRO A 167 -5.87 29.03 1.74
N GLY A 168 -5.54 30.25 2.17
CA GLY A 168 -6.02 31.48 1.55
C GLY A 168 -7.45 31.88 1.89
N ILE A 169 -8.06 31.32 2.93
CA ILE A 169 -9.41 31.67 3.39
C ILE A 169 -9.58 33.17 3.66
N ASP A 170 -10.66 33.76 3.13
CA ASP A 170 -11.04 35.17 3.31
C ASP A 170 -12.28 35.32 4.19
N ILE A 171 -13.23 34.38 4.06
CA ILE A 171 -14.54 34.43 4.71
C ILE A 171 -14.70 33.13 5.50
N THR A 172 -14.92 33.26 6.80
CA THR A 172 -15.17 32.14 7.71
C THR A 172 -16.65 32.08 8.07
N LEU A 173 -17.24 30.90 8.03
CA LEU A 173 -18.64 30.64 8.40
C LEU A 173 -18.72 29.59 9.52
N SER A 174 -19.81 29.60 10.28
CA SER A 174 -20.08 28.69 11.41
C SER A 174 -21.47 28.05 11.31
N GLU A 175 -21.78 27.10 12.20
CA GLU A 175 -23.09 26.43 12.26
C GLU A 175 -24.26 27.43 12.21
N GLY A 176 -25.19 27.22 11.29
CA GLY A 176 -26.42 28.01 11.18
C GLY A 176 -26.24 29.36 10.47
N ASP A 177 -25.02 29.72 10.09
CA ASP A 177 -24.79 30.93 9.29
C ASP A 177 -25.52 30.84 7.96
N THR A 178 -26.07 31.97 7.55
CA THR A 178 -26.69 32.14 6.24
C THR A 178 -25.85 33.09 5.41
N TRP A 179 -25.39 32.61 4.27
CA TRP A 179 -24.63 33.39 3.29
C TRP A 179 -25.42 33.53 1.97
N MET A 180 -25.14 34.57 1.19
CA MET A 180 -25.81 34.82 -0.09
C MET A 180 -24.82 34.63 -1.25
N PHE A 181 -25.05 33.61 -2.07
CA PHE A 181 -24.35 33.40 -3.33
C PHE A 181 -25.19 33.96 -4.46
N ALA A 182 -24.89 35.16 -4.96
CA ALA A 182 -25.65 35.78 -6.06
C ALA A 182 -27.17 35.86 -5.82
N GLY A 183 -27.60 36.07 -4.58
CA GLY A 183 -29.02 36.08 -4.19
C GLY A 183 -29.60 34.70 -3.84
N HIS A 184 -28.87 33.61 -4.07
CA HIS A 184 -29.20 32.29 -3.55
C HIS A 184 -28.80 32.19 -2.08
N GLN A 185 -29.76 31.85 -1.23
CA GLN A 185 -29.50 31.56 0.17
C GLN A 185 -28.65 30.29 0.28
N VAL A 186 -27.57 30.35 1.08
CA VAL A 186 -26.69 29.24 1.42
C VAL A 186 -26.73 29.07 2.94
N LEU A 187 -27.24 27.93 3.39
CA LEU A 187 -27.24 27.55 4.80
C LEU A 187 -25.98 26.72 5.09
N VAL A 188 -25.20 27.15 6.06
CA VAL A 188 -23.98 26.46 6.48
C VAL A 188 -24.32 25.50 7.62
N MET A 189 -23.98 24.23 7.42
CA MET A 189 -24.21 23.16 8.38
C MET A 189 -22.86 22.55 8.75
N GLU A 190 -22.43 22.66 10.00
CA GLU A 190 -21.28 21.90 10.48
C GLU A 190 -21.64 20.42 10.55
N THR A 191 -20.78 19.62 9.94
CA THR A 191 -20.92 18.17 9.84
C THR A 191 -19.64 17.47 10.32
N PRO A 192 -19.25 17.64 11.60
CA PRO A 192 -18.03 17.05 12.14
C PRO A 192 -18.09 15.51 12.09
N GLY A 193 -16.93 14.89 11.93
CA GLY A 193 -16.79 13.43 11.84
C GLY A 193 -15.57 13.06 11.01
N HIS A 194 -15.62 13.40 9.73
CA HIS A 194 -14.48 13.25 8.82
C HIS A 194 -13.32 14.15 9.29
N THR A 195 -13.54 15.46 9.31
CA THR A 195 -12.71 16.42 10.03
C THR A 195 -13.53 17.13 11.10
N SER A 196 -12.86 17.78 12.07
CA SER A 196 -13.51 18.52 13.14
C SER A 196 -14.15 19.84 12.68
N GLY A 197 -13.64 20.40 11.58
CA GLY A 197 -14.11 21.66 10.98
C GLY A 197 -15.01 21.49 9.77
N HIS A 198 -15.38 20.26 9.38
CA HIS A 198 -16.15 20.01 8.16
C HIS A 198 -17.50 20.74 8.16
N VAL A 199 -17.85 21.36 7.03
CA VAL A 199 -19.14 22.01 6.77
C VAL A 199 -19.77 21.53 5.46
N CYS A 200 -21.10 21.48 5.42
CA CYS A 200 -21.89 21.34 4.20
C CYS A 200 -22.53 22.68 3.82
N TYR A 201 -22.62 22.93 2.51
CA TYR A 201 -23.31 24.10 1.96
C TYR A 201 -24.65 23.68 1.36
N HIS A 202 -25.76 24.07 1.99
CA HIS A 202 -27.10 23.75 1.53
C HIS A 202 -27.75 24.96 0.85
N PHE A 203 -28.17 24.79 -0.40
CA PHE A 203 -28.88 25.77 -1.22
C PHE A 203 -30.36 25.37 -1.31
N PRO A 204 -31.22 25.77 -0.33
CA PRO A 204 -32.61 25.33 -0.27
C PRO A 204 -33.41 25.71 -1.53
N GLY A 205 -33.19 26.92 -2.07
CA GLY A 205 -33.89 27.38 -3.28
C GLY A 205 -33.56 26.58 -4.55
N SER A 206 -32.42 25.88 -4.57
CA SER A 206 -31.95 25.06 -5.68
C SER A 206 -32.07 23.55 -5.41
N GLY A 207 -32.56 23.16 -4.22
CA GLY A 207 -32.62 21.77 -3.77
C GLY A 207 -31.27 21.06 -3.93
N ALA A 208 -30.19 21.69 -3.47
CA ALA A 208 -28.82 21.19 -3.65
C ALA A 208 -28.02 21.31 -2.35
N ILE A 209 -27.27 20.27 -1.99
CA ILE A 209 -26.32 20.28 -0.88
C ILE A 209 -24.96 19.74 -1.31
N PHE A 210 -23.91 20.45 -0.94
CA PHE A 210 -22.53 20.03 -1.14
C PHE A 210 -22.00 19.44 0.16
N THR A 211 -21.77 18.12 0.15
CA THR A 211 -21.49 17.34 1.37
C THR A 211 -20.03 17.03 1.60
N GLY A 212 -19.15 17.35 0.63
CA GLY A 212 -17.75 16.98 0.67
C GLY A 212 -17.60 15.51 1.02
N ASP A 213 -16.88 15.25 2.10
CA ASP A 213 -16.55 13.92 2.57
C ASP A 213 -17.42 13.45 3.73
N THR A 214 -18.49 14.18 4.08
CA THR A 214 -19.44 13.70 5.10
C THR A 214 -20.32 12.57 4.56
N LEU A 215 -20.95 12.77 3.39
CA LEU A 215 -21.89 11.82 2.78
C LEU A 215 -21.52 11.58 1.31
N PHE A 216 -21.38 10.32 0.95
CA PHE A 216 -21.18 9.84 -0.43
C PHE A 216 -22.41 9.08 -0.92
N SER A 217 -22.45 8.78 -2.22
CA SER A 217 -23.42 7.81 -2.73
C SER A 217 -23.19 6.44 -2.08
N LEU A 218 -24.19 5.94 -1.35
CA LEU A 218 -24.20 4.65 -0.65
C LEU A 218 -23.19 4.49 0.51
N SER A 219 -22.52 5.56 0.96
CA SER A 219 -21.62 5.50 2.14
C SER A 219 -21.37 6.88 2.77
N CYS A 220 -20.47 6.96 3.75
CA CYS A 220 -20.03 8.21 4.39
C CYS A 220 -18.50 8.25 4.48
N GLY A 221 -17.96 9.41 4.84
CA GLY A 221 -16.51 9.61 5.04
C GLY A 221 -15.88 8.74 6.09
N LYS A 222 -14.61 8.41 5.89
CA LYS A 222 -13.77 7.86 6.94
C LYS A 222 -13.58 8.90 8.06
N LEU A 223 -13.58 8.45 9.31
CA LEU A 223 -13.31 9.31 10.47
C LEU A 223 -11.80 9.57 10.60
N PHE A 224 -11.38 10.84 10.59
CA PHE A 224 -10.00 11.23 10.89
C PHE A 224 -9.88 12.02 12.19
N GLU A 225 -10.79 12.96 12.44
CA GLU A 225 -10.72 13.83 13.62
C GLU A 225 -11.95 13.74 14.54
N GLY A 226 -13.08 13.23 14.05
CA GLY A 226 -14.33 13.14 14.81
C GLY A 226 -14.69 11.72 15.26
N THR A 227 -15.69 11.63 16.13
CA THR A 227 -16.22 10.36 16.66
C THR A 227 -17.33 9.79 15.77
N PRO A 228 -17.62 8.48 15.85
CA PRO A 228 -18.78 7.88 15.18
C PRO A 228 -20.10 8.55 15.54
N GLN A 229 -20.27 8.98 16.80
CA GLN A 229 -21.45 9.70 17.26
C GLN A 229 -21.58 11.07 16.61
N GLN A 230 -20.46 11.79 16.42
CA GLN A 230 -20.45 13.05 15.70
C GLN A 230 -20.84 12.85 14.23
N MET A 231 -20.23 11.88 13.54
CA MET A 231 -20.58 11.56 12.15
C MET A 231 -22.05 11.15 12.01
N TYR A 232 -22.54 10.28 12.90
CA TYR A 232 -23.96 9.89 12.89
C TYR A 232 -24.89 11.09 13.06
N SER A 233 -24.58 11.99 14.00
CA SER A 233 -25.35 13.22 14.21
C SER A 233 -25.32 14.13 12.98
N SER A 234 -24.16 14.26 12.33
CA SER A 234 -23.98 15.00 11.08
C SER A 234 -24.81 14.42 9.94
N LEU A 235 -24.82 13.09 9.80
CA LEU A 235 -25.65 12.40 8.81
C LEU A 235 -27.15 12.58 9.09
N GLN A 236 -27.58 12.57 10.35
CA GLN A 236 -28.98 12.84 10.71
C GLN A 236 -29.41 14.26 10.29
N LYS A 237 -28.53 15.27 10.38
CA LYS A 237 -28.82 16.62 9.88
C LYS A 237 -29.09 16.63 8.37
N ILE A 238 -28.30 15.88 7.60
CA ILE A 238 -28.46 15.79 6.14
C ILE A 238 -29.72 14.99 5.77
N ILE A 239 -30.01 13.90 6.49
CA ILE A 239 -31.22 13.08 6.28
C ILE A 239 -32.50 13.86 6.58
N ALA A 240 -32.46 14.84 7.48
CA ALA A 240 -33.61 15.69 7.81
C ALA A 240 -33.97 16.72 6.72
N LEU A 241 -33.16 16.84 5.66
CA LEU A 241 -33.45 17.72 4.52
C LEU A 241 -34.56 17.14 3.63
N PRO A 242 -35.23 17.96 2.81
CA PRO A 242 -36.27 17.47 1.89
C PRO A 242 -35.75 16.38 0.94
N ASP A 243 -36.58 15.36 0.67
CA ASP A 243 -36.22 14.19 -0.15
C ASP A 243 -35.77 14.57 -1.58
N GLU A 244 -36.25 15.70 -2.11
CA GLU A 244 -35.86 16.24 -3.42
C GLU A 244 -34.46 16.88 -3.45
N THR A 245 -33.79 17.02 -2.29
CA THR A 245 -32.47 17.63 -2.19
C THR A 245 -31.42 16.76 -2.88
N ARG A 246 -30.72 17.34 -3.85
CA ARG A 246 -29.62 16.68 -4.58
C ARG A 246 -28.33 16.81 -3.79
N VAL A 247 -27.69 15.68 -3.49
CA VAL A 247 -26.38 15.61 -2.83
C VAL A 247 -25.25 15.61 -3.85
N TYR A 248 -24.26 16.46 -3.60
CA TYR A 248 -23.03 16.62 -4.38
C TYR A 248 -21.83 16.32 -3.46
N CYS A 249 -21.26 15.12 -3.60
CA CYS A 249 -20.22 14.60 -2.71
C CYS A 249 -18.80 14.79 -3.28
N GLY A 250 -17.79 14.66 -2.42
CA GLY A 250 -16.39 14.93 -2.74
C GLY A 250 -15.68 13.92 -3.63
N HIS A 251 -16.06 12.64 -3.58
CA HIS A 251 -15.39 11.56 -4.32
C HIS A 251 -16.34 10.63 -5.09
N GLU A 252 -15.80 10.01 -6.14
CA GLU A 252 -16.41 8.98 -6.96
C GLU A 252 -16.21 7.57 -6.37
N TYR A 253 -16.89 7.30 -5.25
CA TYR A 253 -16.88 5.99 -4.59
C TYR A 253 -18.11 5.13 -4.87
N THR A 254 -19.00 5.54 -5.78
CA THR A 254 -20.30 4.87 -5.94
C THR A 254 -20.18 3.38 -6.26
N LEU A 255 -19.22 2.96 -7.09
CA LEU A 255 -19.05 1.56 -7.48
C LEU A 255 -18.43 0.69 -6.37
N SER A 256 -17.50 1.22 -5.59
CA SER A 256 -16.97 0.52 -4.41
C SER A 256 -18.04 0.43 -3.32
N ASN A 257 -18.74 1.53 -3.08
CA ASN A 257 -19.83 1.59 -2.11
C ASN A 257 -21.00 0.69 -2.50
N SER A 258 -21.34 0.56 -3.78
CA SER A 258 -22.42 -0.32 -4.23
C SER A 258 -22.10 -1.79 -3.98
N LYS A 259 -20.84 -2.20 -4.09
CA LYS A 259 -20.41 -3.56 -3.71
C LYS A 259 -20.61 -3.82 -2.22
N PHE A 260 -20.27 -2.83 -1.38
CA PHE A 260 -20.53 -2.89 0.06
C PHE A 260 -22.02 -2.94 0.35
N ALA A 261 -22.82 -2.02 -0.19
CA ALA A 261 -24.26 -1.97 0.04
C ALA A 261 -24.96 -3.28 -0.40
N LEU A 262 -24.62 -3.83 -1.57
CA LEU A 262 -25.17 -5.09 -2.07
C LEU A 262 -24.77 -6.30 -1.22
N SER A 263 -23.65 -6.24 -0.50
CA SER A 263 -23.28 -7.29 0.45
C SER A 263 -24.13 -7.29 1.72
N ILE A 264 -24.71 -6.13 2.07
CA ILE A 264 -25.60 -5.94 3.22
C ILE A 264 -27.05 -6.26 2.82
N GLU A 265 -27.51 -5.73 1.69
CA GLU A 265 -28.87 -5.92 1.17
C GLU A 265 -28.88 -6.57 -0.23
N PRO A 266 -28.46 -7.85 -0.35
CA PRO A 266 -28.38 -8.52 -1.65
C PRO A 266 -29.74 -8.69 -2.33
N GLY A 267 -30.85 -8.64 -1.59
CA GLY A 267 -32.21 -8.75 -2.13
C GLY A 267 -32.86 -7.44 -2.57
N ASN A 268 -32.20 -6.29 -2.38
CA ASN A 268 -32.77 -4.98 -2.69
C ASN A 268 -32.67 -4.70 -4.21
N LYS A 269 -33.80 -4.80 -4.91
CA LYS A 269 -33.88 -4.64 -6.37
C LYS A 269 -33.48 -3.23 -6.82
N ASP A 270 -33.92 -2.19 -6.10
CA ASP A 270 -33.58 -0.81 -6.45
C ASP A 270 -32.07 -0.57 -6.32
N LEU A 271 -31.43 -1.16 -5.31
CA LEU A 271 -29.98 -1.11 -5.13
C LEU A 271 -29.22 -1.88 -6.23
N GLN A 272 -29.72 -3.05 -6.64
CA GLN A 272 -29.15 -3.81 -7.76
C GLN A 272 -29.21 -3.02 -9.08
N GLU A 273 -30.38 -2.43 -9.39
CA GLU A 273 -30.58 -1.59 -10.57
C GLU A 273 -29.66 -0.36 -10.53
N TYR A 274 -29.55 0.29 -9.38
CA TYR A 274 -28.67 1.44 -9.19
C TYR A 274 -27.18 1.07 -9.36
N ALA A 275 -26.74 -0.05 -8.79
CA ALA A 275 -25.37 -0.54 -8.93
C ALA A 275 -25.02 -0.90 -10.38
N ALA A 276 -25.96 -1.52 -11.11
CA ALA A 276 -25.78 -1.82 -12.53
C ALA A 276 -25.65 -0.54 -13.37
N ASN A 277 -26.51 0.46 -13.12
CA ASN A 277 -26.43 1.77 -13.77
C ASN A 277 -25.10 2.47 -13.49
N ALA A 278 -24.69 2.50 -12.21
CA ALA A 278 -23.40 3.06 -11.81
C ALA A 278 -22.23 2.37 -12.52
N ALA A 279 -22.23 1.04 -12.60
CA ALA A 279 -21.21 0.28 -13.33
C ALA A 279 -21.15 0.65 -14.82
N ASP A 280 -22.29 0.85 -15.47
CA ASP A 280 -22.36 1.21 -16.89
C ASP A 280 -21.97 2.68 -17.17
N LEU A 281 -22.21 3.59 -16.22
CA LEU A 281 -21.69 4.97 -16.28
C LEU A 281 -20.17 4.97 -16.15
N ARG A 282 -19.63 4.21 -15.19
CA ARG A 282 -18.17 4.10 -14.98
C ARG A 282 -17.46 3.45 -16.16
N LYS A 283 -18.04 2.42 -16.80
CA LYS A 283 -17.49 1.83 -18.05
C LYS A 283 -17.35 2.87 -19.18
N ARG A 284 -18.22 3.88 -19.20
CA ARG A 284 -18.21 4.98 -20.17
C ARG A 284 -17.41 6.20 -19.69
N ASN A 285 -16.61 6.07 -18.62
CA ASN A 285 -15.88 7.17 -17.97
C ASN A 285 -16.77 8.37 -17.62
N THR A 286 -18.05 8.12 -17.33
CA THR A 286 -19.01 9.16 -16.94
C THR A 286 -19.16 9.18 -15.42
N PRO A 287 -19.14 10.36 -14.77
CA PRO A 287 -19.44 10.51 -13.34
C PRO A 287 -20.79 9.89 -12.97
N THR A 288 -20.82 9.17 -11.84
CA THR A 288 -22.08 8.70 -11.29
C THR A 288 -22.80 9.86 -10.60
N ARG A 289 -24.04 10.15 -11.00
CA ARG A 289 -24.86 11.18 -10.34
C ARG A 289 -25.76 10.48 -9.33
N TRP A 290 -25.74 10.92 -8.08
CA TRP A 290 -26.74 10.52 -7.11
C TRP A 290 -28.09 11.18 -7.45
N ARG A 291 -29.10 10.36 -7.76
CA ARG A 291 -30.50 10.75 -7.77
C ARG A 291 -31.20 9.84 -6.77
N PRO A 292 -31.87 10.36 -5.73
CA PRO A 292 -32.71 9.52 -4.90
C PRO A 292 -33.82 8.88 -5.76
N PRO A 293 -34.21 7.61 -5.49
CA PRO A 293 -35.32 6.98 -6.20
C PRO A 293 -36.63 7.70 -5.90
N SER A 294 -37.56 7.73 -6.87
CA SER A 294 -38.81 8.48 -6.77
C SER A 294 -39.69 8.04 -5.57
N PRO A 295 -40.43 8.96 -4.89
CA PRO A 295 -41.19 8.70 -3.66
C PRO A 295 -42.30 7.63 -3.73
N ALA A 296 -42.73 7.23 -4.93
CA ALA A 296 -43.78 6.23 -5.09
C ALA A 296 -43.34 4.79 -4.76
N ARG A 297 -42.04 4.50 -4.73
CA ARG A 297 -41.50 3.14 -4.43
C ARG A 297 -40.95 3.00 -3.01
N ALA A 298 -40.41 4.05 -2.42
CA ALA A 298 -39.81 3.99 -1.07
C ALA A 298 -40.85 3.80 0.05
N ARG A 299 -42.10 4.27 -0.13
CA ARG A 299 -43.18 4.07 0.86
C ARG A 299 -43.68 2.63 0.97
N ALA A 300 -43.41 1.77 -0.02
CA ALA A 300 -43.85 0.36 0.02
C ALA A 300 -42.95 -0.55 0.87
N HIS A 301 -41.73 -0.11 1.21
CA HIS A 301 -40.73 -0.95 1.88
C HIS A 301 -40.29 -0.45 3.26
N ALA A 302 -40.80 0.70 3.72
CA ALA A 302 -40.49 1.29 5.02
C ALA A 302 -41.68 1.34 6.00
N SER A 303 -42.58 0.36 5.97
CA SER A 303 -43.57 0.17 7.03
C SER A 303 -43.13 -0.99 7.94
N PRO A 304 -42.91 -0.77 9.26
CA PRO A 304 -42.82 -1.90 10.20
C PRO A 304 -44.18 -2.62 10.26
N PRO A 305 -44.24 -3.92 10.58
CA PRO A 305 -45.52 -4.57 10.85
C PRO A 305 -46.18 -3.83 12.02
N ALA A 306 -47.38 -3.29 11.77
CA ALA A 306 -48.16 -2.62 12.79
C ALA A 306 -48.37 -3.55 13.99
N ALA A 307 -48.00 -3.08 15.18
CA ALA A 307 -48.40 -3.72 16.43
C ALA A 307 -49.94 -3.70 16.52
N PRO A 308 -50.61 -4.79 16.92
CA PRO A 308 -52.05 -4.76 17.12
C PRO A 308 -52.36 -4.02 18.43
N SER A 309 -52.96 -2.83 18.32
CA SER A 309 -53.67 -2.18 19.44
C SER A 309 -55.09 -2.75 19.58
N PRO A 310 -55.66 -2.77 20.80
CA PRO A 310 -56.78 -3.64 21.16
C PRO A 310 -58.11 -3.11 20.63
N SER A 311 -58.84 -3.96 19.90
CA SER A 311 -60.22 -3.68 19.49
C SER A 311 -61.20 -4.29 20.49
N ALA A 312 -62.16 -3.45 20.87
CA ALA A 312 -63.19 -3.63 21.87
C ALA A 312 -64.15 -4.82 21.62
N ALA A 313 -64.70 -5.31 22.73
CA ALA A 313 -65.76 -6.31 22.81
C ALA A 313 -67.12 -5.80 22.28
N PRO A 314 -68.00 -6.70 21.80
CA PRO A 314 -69.45 -6.49 21.81
C PRO A 314 -70.14 -7.25 22.98
N PRO A 315 -71.34 -6.82 23.43
CA PRO A 315 -72.02 -7.26 24.66
C PRO A 315 -72.87 -8.55 24.48
N PRO A 316 -73.46 -9.11 25.55
CA PRO A 316 -73.85 -10.52 25.63
C PRO A 316 -75.32 -10.80 25.26
N SER A 317 -75.62 -12.06 24.90
CA SER A 317 -77.01 -12.56 24.90
C SER A 317 -77.10 -14.08 25.17
N ALA A 318 -77.74 -14.39 26.31
CA ALA A 318 -78.59 -15.53 26.68
C ALA A 318 -78.22 -16.94 26.16
N GLY A 319 -77.84 -17.87 27.06
CA GLY A 319 -78.75 -18.90 27.61
C GLY A 319 -78.66 -20.19 26.77
N GLN A 320 -78.61 -21.43 27.24
CA GLN A 320 -79.03 -22.04 28.49
C GLN A 320 -78.55 -23.52 28.44
N LEU A 321 -78.32 -24.09 29.62
CA LEU A 321 -78.60 -25.49 30.01
C LEU A 321 -77.74 -26.69 29.52
N ALA A 322 -77.29 -27.42 30.57
CA ALA A 322 -77.30 -28.87 30.74
C ALA A 322 -76.02 -29.70 30.44
N ARG A 323 -75.31 -30.01 31.53
CA ARG A 323 -74.65 -31.29 31.85
C ARG A 323 -75.73 -32.31 32.31
N PRO A 324 -75.42 -33.59 32.63
CA PRO A 324 -74.44 -34.55 32.10
C PRO A 324 -75.06 -35.95 31.86
N THR A 325 -74.23 -36.94 31.46
CA THR A 325 -74.15 -38.35 31.97
C THR A 325 -74.21 -39.51 30.95
N LEU A 326 -73.40 -40.54 31.30
CA LEU A 326 -73.54 -42.00 31.10
C LEU A 326 -72.90 -42.71 29.88
N SER A 327 -71.84 -43.48 30.21
CA SER A 327 -71.37 -44.76 29.64
C SER A 327 -72.45 -45.88 29.73
N PRO A 328 -72.24 -47.19 29.37
CA PRO A 328 -71.17 -47.96 28.65
C PRO A 328 -71.82 -49.05 27.69
N PRO A 329 -71.38 -50.35 27.50
CA PRO A 329 -70.10 -51.05 27.20
C PRO A 329 -70.14 -52.12 26.02
N PHE A 330 -69.05 -52.93 25.88
CA PHE A 330 -68.83 -54.25 25.19
C PHE A 330 -68.47 -54.25 23.67
N ARG A 331 -67.48 -55.03 23.16
CA ARG A 331 -67.29 -56.50 23.28
C ARG A 331 -65.87 -56.98 22.86
N ALA A 332 -65.46 -58.14 23.43
CA ALA A 332 -64.21 -58.91 23.29
C ALA A 332 -64.05 -59.64 21.91
N SER A 333 -62.92 -60.26 21.48
CA SER A 333 -62.32 -61.47 22.10
C SER A 333 -60.96 -61.96 21.50
N LEU A 334 -60.19 -62.67 22.36
CA LEU A 334 -59.36 -63.91 22.19
C LEU A 334 -58.11 -63.89 21.26
N GLY A 335 -56.95 -64.44 21.65
CA GLY A 335 -56.56 -65.14 22.88
C GLY A 335 -55.12 -65.75 22.87
N SER A 336 -54.67 -66.16 24.07
CA SER A 336 -53.69 -67.25 24.40
C SER A 336 -52.22 -67.09 23.97
N ASN A 337 -51.14 -67.41 24.72
CA ASN A 337 -50.92 -68.26 25.89
C ASN A 337 -49.56 -67.91 26.56
N GLY A 338 -49.43 -68.20 27.88
CA GLY A 338 -48.15 -68.64 28.48
C GLY A 338 -47.42 -67.71 29.47
N ARG A 339 -47.79 -67.78 30.74
CA ARG A 339 -47.09 -67.34 31.98
C ARG A 339 -46.23 -68.52 32.54
N PRO A 340 -45.47 -68.49 33.68
CA PRO A 340 -45.52 -67.52 34.81
C PRO A 340 -44.19 -67.17 35.56
N SER A 341 -44.33 -66.24 36.52
CA SER A 341 -43.68 -66.19 37.87
C SER A 341 -42.24 -65.64 37.96
N SER A 342 -41.84 -64.74 38.88
CA SER A 342 -42.35 -64.32 40.20
C SER A 342 -41.85 -62.93 40.63
N ASN A 343 -42.72 -62.21 41.36
CA ASN A 343 -42.57 -61.02 42.24
C ASN A 343 -41.39 -61.09 43.27
N PRO A 344 -41.11 -60.07 44.13
CA PRO A 344 -41.79 -58.77 44.39
C PRO A 344 -40.85 -57.54 44.65
N SER A 345 -41.47 -56.38 44.96
CA SER A 345 -41.07 -55.35 45.96
C SER A 345 -40.69 -53.93 45.48
N ARG A 346 -41.47 -52.96 46.00
CA ARG A 346 -41.18 -51.51 46.18
C ARG A 346 -40.06 -51.35 47.26
N PRO A 347 -39.37 -50.20 47.51
CA PRO A 347 -39.66 -48.80 47.13
C PRO A 347 -38.43 -47.88 46.88
N THR A 348 -38.69 -46.55 46.82
CA THR A 348 -37.86 -45.41 47.29
C THR A 348 -36.77 -44.77 46.42
N THR A 349 -36.96 -43.44 46.20
CA THR A 349 -35.96 -42.35 46.13
C THR A 349 -34.65 -42.61 45.41
N THR A 350 -34.52 -42.08 44.19
CA THR A 350 -33.22 -41.89 43.52
C THR A 350 -32.70 -40.47 43.73
N THR A 351 -31.78 -40.40 44.68
CA THR A 351 -30.64 -39.50 44.75
C THR A 351 -29.98 -39.31 43.39
N THR A 352 -29.64 -38.07 43.07
CA THR A 352 -28.83 -37.66 41.92
C THR A 352 -27.41 -38.20 42.08
N THR A 353 -27.08 -39.28 41.38
CA THR A 353 -25.71 -39.78 41.24
C THR A 353 -25.05 -39.13 40.03
N SER A 354 -23.87 -38.55 40.24
CA SER A 354 -22.92 -38.16 39.19
C SER A 354 -22.60 -39.35 38.28
N PRO A 355 -22.43 -39.15 36.96
CA PRO A 355 -22.12 -40.24 36.05
C PRO A 355 -20.69 -40.78 36.29
N PRO A 356 -20.45 -42.08 36.02
CA PRO A 356 -19.16 -42.71 36.26
C PRO A 356 -18.11 -42.21 35.24
N PRO A 357 -16.81 -42.18 35.61
CA PRO A 357 -15.75 -41.77 34.71
C PRO A 357 -15.52 -42.87 33.67
N GLY A 358 -15.80 -42.58 32.39
CA GLY A 358 -15.51 -43.50 31.28
C GLY A 358 -16.57 -43.61 30.18
N SER A 359 -17.68 -42.86 30.23
CA SER A 359 -18.53 -42.73 29.04
C SER A 359 -17.76 -41.92 27.97
N PRO A 360 -17.72 -42.36 26.69
CA PRO A 360 -17.15 -41.54 25.63
C PRO A 360 -17.90 -40.20 25.61
N LEU A 361 -17.16 -39.10 25.74
CA LEU A 361 -17.71 -37.76 25.60
C LEU A 361 -18.45 -37.73 24.25
N ALA A 362 -19.77 -37.61 24.28
CA ALA A 362 -20.57 -37.49 23.06
C ALA A 362 -20.24 -36.14 22.41
N GLN A 363 -19.34 -36.15 21.44
CA GLN A 363 -18.99 -34.97 20.67
C GLN A 363 -20.02 -34.81 19.55
N HIS A 364 -20.76 -33.70 19.59
CA HIS A 364 -21.73 -33.35 18.56
C HIS A 364 -21.18 -32.20 17.72
N HIS A 365 -20.91 -32.46 16.44
CA HIS A 365 -20.52 -31.42 15.48
C HIS A 365 -21.78 -30.84 14.84
N LEU A 366 -21.96 -29.53 15.00
CA LEU A 366 -23.09 -28.79 14.44
C LEU A 366 -22.55 -27.67 13.55
N ALA A 367 -23.02 -27.61 12.30
CA ALA A 367 -22.78 -26.46 11.44
C ALA A 367 -23.73 -25.33 11.87
N VAL A 368 -23.16 -24.20 12.30
CA VAL A 368 -23.91 -23.05 12.81
C VAL A 368 -23.49 -21.80 12.06
N ASP A 369 -24.46 -21.09 11.49
CA ASP A 369 -24.26 -19.74 10.98
C ASP A 369 -24.56 -18.73 12.09
N LEU A 370 -23.56 -17.92 12.47
CA LEU A 370 -23.72 -16.84 13.46
C LEU A 370 -24.69 -15.73 12.97
N CYS A 371 -25.01 -15.70 11.66
CA CYS A 371 -26.03 -14.82 11.10
C CYS A 371 -27.46 -15.35 11.25
N ASP A 372 -27.67 -16.64 11.55
CA ASP A 372 -28.99 -17.24 11.72
C ASP A 372 -29.34 -17.43 13.21
N PRO A 373 -30.27 -16.63 13.76
CA PRO A 373 -30.71 -16.76 15.14
C PRO A 373 -31.29 -18.13 15.50
N ALA A 374 -31.94 -18.81 14.56
CA ALA A 374 -32.56 -20.12 14.80
C ALA A 374 -31.51 -21.22 14.93
N SER A 375 -30.47 -21.19 14.10
CA SER A 375 -29.32 -22.08 14.24
C SER A 375 -28.57 -21.88 15.55
N LEU A 376 -28.36 -20.63 15.96
CA LEU A 376 -27.74 -20.30 17.25
C LEU A 376 -28.55 -20.80 18.44
N ALA A 377 -29.88 -20.62 18.42
CA ALA A 377 -30.76 -21.10 19.49
C ALA A 377 -30.68 -22.62 19.65
N ARG A 378 -30.64 -23.38 18.54
CA ARG A 378 -30.47 -24.84 18.57
C ARG A 378 -29.11 -25.25 19.14
N ALA A 379 -28.05 -24.55 18.76
CA ALA A 379 -26.69 -24.87 19.19
C ALA A 379 -26.47 -24.58 20.69
N LEU A 380 -27.14 -23.55 21.22
CA LEU A 380 -27.00 -23.12 22.62
C LEU A 380 -28.01 -23.78 23.57
N ALA A 381 -28.88 -24.66 23.07
CA ALA A 381 -29.87 -25.32 23.89
C ALA A 381 -29.20 -26.28 24.89
N GLY A 382 -29.34 -26.00 26.19
CA GLY A 382 -28.75 -26.83 27.26
C GLY A 382 -27.25 -26.62 27.49
N VAL A 383 -26.66 -25.58 26.91
CA VAL A 383 -25.23 -25.27 27.07
C VAL A 383 -25.00 -24.44 28.33
N GLU A 384 -24.06 -24.87 29.18
CA GLU A 384 -23.71 -24.16 30.42
C GLU A 384 -22.58 -23.14 30.25
N ALA A 385 -21.57 -23.49 29.43
CA ALA A 385 -20.39 -22.68 29.16
C ALA A 385 -20.09 -22.60 27.66
N VAL A 386 -19.68 -21.42 27.19
CA VAL A 386 -19.31 -21.17 25.79
C VAL A 386 -17.86 -20.69 25.72
N PHE A 387 -17.05 -21.41 24.97
CA PHE A 387 -15.70 -20.99 24.58
C PHE A 387 -15.77 -20.32 23.21
N HIS A 388 -15.65 -19.00 23.18
CA HIS A 388 -15.66 -18.21 21.96
C HIS A 388 -14.22 -17.92 21.53
N VAL A 389 -13.76 -18.57 20.46
CA VAL A 389 -12.40 -18.38 19.92
C VAL A 389 -12.47 -17.40 18.76
N ASP A 390 -11.54 -16.43 18.73
CA ASP A 390 -11.50 -15.39 17.71
C ASP A 390 -11.63 -15.97 16.27
N PRO A 391 -12.67 -15.62 15.51
CA PRO A 391 -12.96 -16.25 14.22
C PRO A 391 -12.13 -15.67 13.06
N THR A 392 -11.13 -14.83 13.35
CA THR A 392 -10.38 -14.10 12.31
C THR A 392 -9.25 -14.94 11.72
N GLY A 393 -9.34 -15.23 10.42
CA GLY A 393 -8.29 -15.90 9.64
C GLY A 393 -7.65 -14.97 8.60
N ASP A 394 -6.37 -15.22 8.29
CA ASP A 394 -5.60 -14.45 7.31
C ASP A 394 -6.25 -14.47 5.91
N GLY A 395 -6.36 -13.28 5.29
CA GLY A 395 -6.80 -13.13 3.90
C GLY A 395 -8.28 -12.85 3.66
N SER A 396 -9.07 -12.61 4.71
CA SER A 396 -10.48 -12.22 4.59
C SER A 396 -10.66 -10.70 4.43
N SER A 397 -11.62 -10.28 3.60
CA SER A 397 -11.92 -8.85 3.43
C SER A 397 -12.37 -8.22 4.75
N PHE A 398 -12.04 -6.94 4.98
CA PHE A 398 -12.43 -6.22 6.21
C PHE A 398 -13.92 -6.37 6.56
N LEU A 399 -14.78 -6.36 5.55
CA LEU A 399 -16.22 -6.58 5.70
C LEU A 399 -16.57 -7.97 6.24
N GLN A 400 -15.92 -9.00 5.71
CA GLN A 400 -16.13 -10.37 6.17
C GLN A 400 -15.67 -10.54 7.61
N LEU A 401 -14.54 -9.92 7.96
CA LEU A 401 -14.04 -9.86 9.33
C LEU A 401 -15.02 -9.13 10.26
N HIS A 402 -15.53 -7.96 9.88
CA HIS A 402 -16.49 -7.21 10.69
C HIS A 402 -17.81 -7.99 10.88
N ARG A 403 -18.36 -8.56 9.80
CA ARG A 403 -19.61 -9.34 9.84
C ARG A 403 -19.49 -10.59 10.71
N LEU A 404 -18.36 -11.29 10.62
CA LEU A 404 -18.13 -12.53 11.36
C LEU A 404 -17.71 -12.26 12.81
N ALA A 405 -16.69 -11.42 13.01
CA ALA A 405 -16.12 -11.17 14.33
C ALA A 405 -17.02 -10.26 15.16
N VAL A 406 -17.29 -9.02 14.73
CA VAL A 406 -18.05 -8.05 15.56
C VAL A 406 -19.52 -8.43 15.62
N GLU A 407 -20.17 -8.50 14.46
CA GLU A 407 -21.62 -8.70 14.40
C GLU A 407 -22.01 -10.14 14.76
N GLY A 408 -21.19 -11.13 14.39
CA GLY A 408 -21.38 -12.52 14.82
C GLY A 408 -21.24 -12.68 16.34
N THR A 409 -20.22 -12.07 16.97
CA THR A 409 -20.08 -12.11 18.43
C THR A 409 -21.24 -11.40 19.13
N ARG A 410 -21.71 -10.26 18.60
CA ARG A 410 -22.88 -9.56 19.14
C ARG A 410 -24.12 -10.44 19.20
N ARG A 411 -24.37 -11.20 18.11
CA ARG A 411 -25.51 -12.13 18.03
C ARG A 411 -25.31 -13.33 18.93
N LEU A 412 -24.09 -13.87 19.01
CA LEU A 412 -23.73 -14.96 19.90
C LEU A 412 -24.00 -14.58 21.36
N LEU A 413 -23.47 -13.45 21.83
CA LEU A 413 -23.68 -12.97 23.21
C LEU A 413 -25.17 -12.75 23.51
N ALA A 414 -25.92 -12.17 22.57
CA ALA A 414 -27.36 -12.00 22.71
C ALA A 414 -28.11 -13.35 22.77
N ALA A 415 -27.66 -14.35 22.02
CA ALA A 415 -28.24 -15.70 22.04
C ALA A 415 -27.88 -16.44 23.34
N CYS A 416 -26.63 -16.37 23.81
CA CYS A 416 -26.20 -16.89 25.10
C CYS A 416 -27.06 -16.34 26.24
N CYS A 417 -27.29 -15.02 26.22
CA CYS A 417 -28.13 -14.34 27.19
C CYS A 417 -29.60 -14.81 27.17
N ARG A 418 -30.14 -15.15 26.00
CA ARG A 418 -31.51 -15.69 25.86
C ARG A 418 -31.63 -17.17 26.27
N SER A 419 -30.60 -17.96 25.98
CA SER A 419 -30.57 -19.39 26.28
C SER A 419 -30.16 -19.71 27.72
N GLY A 420 -29.78 -18.71 28.51
CA GLY A 420 -29.41 -18.88 29.92
C GLY A 420 -28.01 -19.45 30.14
N VAL A 421 -27.10 -19.23 29.18
CA VAL A 421 -25.69 -19.62 29.32
C VAL A 421 -25.06 -18.87 30.49
N ARG A 422 -24.38 -19.58 31.39
CA ARG A 422 -23.82 -19.00 32.62
C ARG A 422 -22.44 -18.41 32.42
N THR A 423 -21.62 -19.04 31.58
CA THR A 423 -20.20 -18.71 31.46
C THR A 423 -19.81 -18.53 30.00
N VAL A 424 -19.10 -17.44 29.68
CA VAL A 424 -18.54 -17.20 28.34
C VAL A 424 -17.06 -16.82 28.47
N VAL A 425 -16.18 -17.63 27.89
CA VAL A 425 -14.74 -17.35 27.82
C VAL A 425 -14.40 -16.95 26.40
N TYR A 426 -13.84 -15.74 26.21
CA TYR A 426 -13.37 -15.29 24.90
C TYR A 426 -11.86 -15.43 24.80
N THR A 427 -11.37 -16.13 23.77
CA THR A 427 -9.94 -16.18 23.43
C THR A 427 -9.66 -15.17 22.32
N GLY A 428 -9.03 -14.05 22.70
CA GLY A 428 -8.60 -12.98 21.81
C GLY A 428 -7.10 -13.03 21.50
N SER A 429 -6.45 -11.86 21.44
CA SER A 429 -4.99 -11.73 21.25
C SER A 429 -4.45 -10.59 22.10
N ALA A 430 -3.21 -10.73 22.60
CA ALA A 430 -2.51 -9.63 23.28
C ALA A 430 -2.22 -8.42 22.35
N ASP A 431 -2.26 -8.60 21.03
CA ASP A 431 -2.02 -7.53 20.04
C ASP A 431 -2.97 -6.34 20.19
N VAL A 432 -4.16 -6.54 20.78
CA VAL A 432 -5.16 -5.49 21.01
C VAL A 432 -4.69 -4.40 21.98
N VAL A 433 -3.71 -4.69 22.83
CA VAL A 433 -3.12 -3.74 23.78
C VAL A 433 -1.63 -3.47 23.52
N VAL A 434 -0.95 -4.37 22.82
CA VAL A 434 0.48 -4.23 22.45
C VAL A 434 0.65 -3.52 21.08
N ALA A 435 -0.41 -2.98 20.49
CA ALA A 435 -0.35 -2.38 19.16
C ALA A 435 0.55 -1.13 19.12
N GLY A 436 1.53 -1.15 18.20
CA GLY A 436 2.46 -0.05 17.96
C GLY A 436 3.93 -0.47 17.94
N ALA A 437 4.79 0.45 17.50
CA ALA A 437 6.24 0.29 17.45
C ALA A 437 6.88 0.76 18.77
N ARG A 438 6.63 0.02 19.87
CA ARG A 438 7.23 0.30 21.18
C ARG A 438 7.62 -1.01 21.86
N ASP A 439 8.69 -0.96 22.63
CA ASP A 439 9.09 -2.07 23.49
C ASP A 439 8.15 -2.16 24.68
N VAL A 440 7.69 -3.37 24.96
CA VAL A 440 6.87 -3.75 26.10
C VAL A 440 7.64 -4.81 26.87
N VAL A 441 7.95 -4.53 28.13
CA VAL A 441 8.80 -5.39 28.96
C VAL A 441 8.04 -5.74 30.23
N ASP A 442 7.74 -7.03 30.39
CA ASP A 442 7.06 -7.64 31.54
C ASP A 442 5.84 -6.85 32.02
N ALA A 443 5.01 -6.42 31.07
CA ALA A 443 3.85 -5.59 31.36
C ALA A 443 2.64 -6.44 31.77
N ASP A 444 1.88 -5.97 32.76
CA ASP A 444 0.61 -6.57 33.20
C ASP A 444 -0.60 -5.91 32.52
N GLU A 445 -1.81 -6.44 32.79
CA GLU A 445 -3.04 -5.96 32.14
C GLU A 445 -3.44 -4.54 32.53
N ASP A 446 -2.94 -4.03 33.66
CA ASP A 446 -3.27 -2.69 34.17
C ASP A 446 -2.29 -1.63 33.61
N ALA A 447 -1.07 -2.03 33.26
CA ALA A 447 -0.06 -1.17 32.61
C ALA A 447 -0.34 -0.88 31.13
N LEU A 448 -1.17 -1.68 30.46
CA LEU A 448 -1.41 -1.60 29.02
C LEU A 448 -2.87 -1.26 28.69
N PRO A 449 -3.23 0.04 28.56
CA PRO A 449 -4.54 0.45 28.05
C PRO A 449 -4.66 0.17 26.54
N TYR A 450 -5.89 0.18 26.03
CA TYR A 450 -6.12 0.15 24.59
C TYR A 450 -5.48 1.38 23.92
N PRO A 451 -4.69 1.20 22.85
CA PRO A 451 -3.99 2.30 22.20
C PRO A 451 -4.94 3.18 21.36
N ASP A 452 -4.67 4.49 21.32
CA ASP A 452 -5.48 5.47 20.57
C ASP A 452 -5.53 5.22 19.05
N LYS A 453 -4.50 4.55 18.51
CA LYS A 453 -4.40 4.18 17.09
C LYS A 453 -3.98 2.72 16.97
N LEU A 454 -4.92 1.87 16.60
CA LEU A 454 -4.65 0.46 16.28
C LEU A 454 -4.16 0.38 14.83
N GLY A 455 -2.92 -0.05 14.62
CA GLY A 455 -2.24 0.03 13.32
C GLY A 455 -2.86 -0.83 12.19
N ASN A 456 -3.67 -1.82 12.54
CA ASN A 456 -4.32 -2.73 11.60
C ASN A 456 -5.82 -2.84 11.92
N ALA A 457 -6.65 -2.72 10.88
CA ALA A 457 -8.10 -2.80 10.96
C ALA A 457 -8.60 -4.12 11.58
N ALA A 458 -7.87 -5.24 11.41
CA ALA A 458 -8.20 -6.50 12.06
C ALA A 458 -8.01 -6.44 13.59
N ILE A 459 -6.96 -5.77 14.07
CA ILE A 459 -6.71 -5.58 15.50
C ILE A 459 -7.77 -4.65 16.10
N GLU A 460 -8.19 -3.63 15.35
CA GLU A 460 -9.29 -2.75 15.76
C GLU A 460 -10.61 -3.52 15.95
N LEU A 461 -10.96 -4.40 15.03
CA LEU A 461 -12.14 -5.26 15.18
C LEU A 461 -12.02 -6.22 16.38
N ARG A 462 -10.83 -6.80 16.62
CA ARG A 462 -10.58 -7.67 17.79
C ARG A 462 -10.76 -6.90 19.10
N ALA A 463 -10.24 -5.68 19.20
CA ALA A 463 -10.45 -4.81 20.35
C ALA A 463 -11.94 -4.50 20.58
N GLN A 464 -12.71 -4.25 19.51
CA GLN A 464 -14.17 -4.06 19.62
C GLN A 464 -14.89 -5.31 20.14
N VAL A 465 -14.53 -6.49 19.65
CA VAL A 465 -15.09 -7.77 20.12
C VAL A 465 -14.77 -7.98 21.60
N GLU A 466 -13.53 -7.73 21.99
CA GLU A 466 -13.09 -7.86 23.38
C GLU A 466 -13.90 -6.95 24.32
N MET A 467 -14.01 -5.66 23.99
CA MET A 467 -14.81 -4.71 24.76
C MET A 467 -16.28 -5.13 24.85
N MET A 468 -16.82 -5.71 23.77
CA MET A 468 -18.20 -6.21 23.75
C MET A 468 -18.40 -7.37 24.71
N VAL A 469 -17.48 -8.34 24.73
CA VAL A 469 -17.52 -9.48 25.65
C VAL A 469 -17.43 -9.01 27.09
N LEU A 470 -16.46 -8.14 27.41
CA LEU A 470 -16.29 -7.58 28.77
C LEU A 470 -17.55 -6.81 29.21
N SER A 471 -18.19 -6.06 28.31
CA SER A 471 -19.44 -5.35 28.59
C SER A 471 -20.68 -6.24 28.74
N ALA A 472 -20.56 -7.52 28.38
CA ALA A 472 -21.65 -8.49 28.51
C ALA A 472 -21.67 -9.18 29.88
N ASP A 473 -20.63 -8.98 30.69
CA ASP A 473 -20.59 -9.45 32.07
C ASP A 473 -21.77 -8.93 32.91
N GLY A 474 -22.32 -9.79 33.76
CA GLY A 474 -23.43 -9.48 34.65
C GLY A 474 -24.82 -9.44 33.98
N LYS A 475 -24.92 -9.40 32.64
CA LYS A 475 -26.21 -9.38 31.95
C LYS A 475 -26.94 -10.71 32.12
N ASN A 476 -28.11 -10.69 32.76
CA ASN A 476 -28.91 -11.88 33.10
C ASN A 476 -28.11 -12.96 33.85
N GLY A 477 -27.11 -12.56 34.67
CA GLY A 477 -26.28 -13.49 35.44
C GLY A 477 -25.19 -14.20 34.65
N MET A 478 -25.00 -13.85 33.38
CA MET A 478 -23.89 -14.34 32.55
C MET A 478 -22.56 -13.76 33.06
N ARG A 479 -21.54 -14.62 33.16
CA ARG A 479 -20.19 -14.26 33.59
C ARG A 479 -19.23 -14.41 32.42
N THR A 480 -18.41 -13.39 32.20
CA THR A 480 -17.50 -13.37 31.06
C THR A 480 -16.06 -13.15 31.50
N CYS A 481 -15.10 -13.68 30.75
CA CYS A 481 -13.70 -13.28 30.85
C CYS A 481 -13.02 -13.33 29.48
N VAL A 482 -11.87 -12.67 29.38
CA VAL A 482 -11.09 -12.61 28.15
C VAL A 482 -9.69 -13.14 28.39
N LEU A 483 -9.22 -14.00 27.49
CA LEU A 483 -7.86 -14.50 27.43
C LEU A 483 -7.12 -13.83 26.27
N ARG A 484 -5.93 -13.31 26.53
CA ARG A 484 -5.05 -12.62 25.58
C ARG A 484 -3.75 -13.41 25.40
N PRO A 485 -3.76 -14.48 24.60
CA PRO A 485 -2.55 -15.19 24.25
C PRO A 485 -1.58 -14.33 23.42
N SER A 486 -0.28 -14.55 23.57
CA SER A 486 0.78 -13.91 22.76
C SER A 486 1.38 -14.89 21.74
N ASN A 487 1.53 -14.47 20.48
CA ASN A 487 2.15 -15.23 19.38
C ASN A 487 1.89 -16.75 19.44
N MET A 488 0.63 -17.13 19.21
CA MET A 488 0.22 -18.53 19.28
C MET A 488 0.91 -19.36 18.19
N PHE A 489 1.37 -20.56 18.55
CA PHE A 489 1.93 -21.53 17.60
C PHE A 489 1.58 -22.96 18.02
N GLY A 490 1.58 -23.89 17.06
CA GLY A 490 1.23 -25.29 17.31
C GLY A 490 0.90 -26.10 16.06
N PRO A 491 0.59 -27.40 16.20
CA PRO A 491 0.12 -28.23 15.10
C PRO A 491 -1.09 -27.64 14.37
N GLY A 492 -1.03 -27.62 13.03
CA GLY A 492 -2.09 -27.03 12.20
C GLY A 492 -1.98 -25.52 12.00
N ASP A 493 -1.03 -24.84 12.65
CA ASP A 493 -0.73 -23.45 12.33
C ASP A 493 -0.18 -23.34 10.90
N SER A 494 -0.77 -22.41 10.14
CA SER A 494 -0.38 -22.12 8.78
C SER A 494 0.09 -20.69 8.58
N SER A 495 0.05 -19.82 9.61
CA SER A 495 0.48 -18.43 9.49
C SER A 495 1.95 -18.28 9.87
N LEU A 496 2.32 -18.54 11.13
CA LEU A 496 3.69 -18.35 11.61
C LEU A 496 4.64 -19.32 10.93
N VAL A 497 4.26 -20.60 10.81
CA VAL A 497 5.09 -21.61 10.14
C VAL A 497 5.32 -21.28 8.65
N ARG A 498 4.27 -20.84 7.93
CA ARG A 498 4.41 -20.44 6.52
C ARG A 498 5.27 -19.19 6.40
N PHE A 499 5.15 -18.26 7.34
CA PHE A 499 5.99 -17.07 7.41
C PHE A 499 7.47 -17.46 7.59
N VAL A 500 7.79 -18.29 8.58
CA VAL A 500 9.17 -18.74 8.83
C VAL A 500 9.73 -19.48 7.61
N ALA A 501 8.94 -20.38 7.01
CA ALA A 501 9.35 -21.12 5.81
C ALA A 501 9.56 -20.20 4.60
N GLY A 502 8.69 -19.20 4.40
CA GLY A 502 8.83 -18.20 3.34
C GLY A 502 10.05 -17.31 3.55
N TYR A 503 10.27 -16.86 4.78
CA TYR A 503 11.43 -16.06 5.17
C TYR A 503 12.74 -16.84 4.93
N ALA A 504 12.80 -18.09 5.39
CA ALA A 504 13.96 -18.98 5.22
C ALA A 504 14.32 -19.22 3.74
N ARG A 505 13.33 -19.25 2.85
CA ARG A 505 13.52 -19.43 1.40
C ARG A 505 13.91 -18.15 0.67
N SER A 506 13.58 -17.00 1.23
CA SER A 506 13.88 -15.71 0.61
C SER A 506 15.37 -15.38 0.69
N SER A 507 15.83 -14.43 -0.14
CA SER A 507 17.18 -13.86 -0.03
C SER A 507 17.45 -13.22 1.34
N LEU A 508 16.40 -12.91 2.10
CA LEU A 508 16.46 -12.36 3.46
C LEU A 508 16.68 -13.43 4.54
N GLY A 509 16.51 -14.73 4.23
CA GLY A 509 16.62 -15.82 5.20
C GLY A 509 18.00 -15.98 5.86
N LYS A 510 19.01 -15.26 5.38
CA LYS A 510 20.37 -15.21 5.95
C LYS A 510 20.53 -14.12 7.00
N PHE A 511 19.56 -13.21 7.13
CA PHE A 511 19.64 -12.01 7.93
C PHE A 511 18.76 -12.07 9.17
N VAL A 512 19.31 -11.59 10.27
CA VAL A 512 18.63 -11.25 11.53
C VAL A 512 18.21 -9.78 11.44
N VAL A 513 16.94 -9.48 11.67
CA VAL A 513 16.44 -8.10 11.67
C VAL A 513 16.74 -7.46 13.02
N GLY A 514 17.44 -6.32 13.00
CA GLY A 514 17.82 -5.61 14.22
C GLY A 514 19.05 -6.20 14.90
N SER A 515 19.09 -6.11 16.23
CA SER A 515 20.20 -6.64 17.03
C SER A 515 20.10 -8.15 17.30
N GLY A 516 18.93 -8.76 17.08
CA GLY A 516 18.65 -10.15 17.45
C GLY A 516 18.28 -10.36 18.92
N ALA A 517 18.60 -9.40 19.80
CA ALA A 517 18.46 -9.51 21.25
C ALA A 517 17.05 -9.13 21.79
N ASN A 518 16.06 -8.99 20.91
CA ASN A 518 14.71 -8.63 21.31
C ASN A 518 13.93 -9.86 21.79
N MET A 519 13.39 -9.77 23.00
CA MET A 519 12.68 -10.86 23.66
C MET A 519 11.20 -10.84 23.31
N CYS A 520 10.59 -12.01 23.10
CA CYS A 520 9.16 -12.11 22.84
C CYS A 520 8.53 -13.36 23.48
N ASP A 521 7.28 -13.23 23.92
CA ASP A 521 6.48 -14.37 24.37
C ASP A 521 5.80 -15.10 23.20
N PHE A 522 6.04 -16.41 23.13
CA PHE A 522 5.33 -17.33 22.25
C PHE A 522 4.49 -18.30 23.09
N THR A 523 3.27 -18.60 22.65
CA THR A 523 2.35 -19.44 23.42
C THR A 523 1.95 -20.67 22.63
N TYR A 524 2.21 -21.85 23.18
CA TYR A 524 1.82 -23.10 22.55
C TYR A 524 0.30 -23.31 22.63
N VAL A 525 -0.31 -23.78 21.55
CA VAL A 525 -1.77 -23.86 21.40
C VAL A 525 -2.47 -24.71 22.48
N GLU A 526 -1.86 -25.80 22.94
CA GLU A 526 -2.42 -26.63 24.03
C GLU A 526 -2.44 -25.88 25.37
N ASN A 527 -1.46 -25.02 25.62
CA ASN A 527 -1.45 -24.17 26.81
C ASN A 527 -2.59 -23.14 26.78
N VAL A 528 -2.93 -22.60 25.60
CA VAL A 528 -4.10 -21.72 25.44
C VAL A 528 -5.41 -22.48 25.65
N ALA A 529 -5.50 -23.72 25.18
CA ALA A 529 -6.65 -24.59 25.45
C ALA A 529 -6.77 -24.90 26.95
N HIS A 530 -5.65 -25.16 27.64
CA HIS A 530 -5.62 -25.33 29.08
C HIS A 530 -6.07 -24.06 29.82
N ALA A 531 -5.61 -22.88 29.38
CA ALA A 531 -6.04 -21.59 29.94
C ALA A 531 -7.55 -21.37 29.84
N ASN A 532 -8.19 -21.79 28.73
CA ASN A 532 -9.65 -21.75 28.59
C ASN A 532 -10.34 -22.58 29.67
N ILE A 533 -9.87 -23.81 29.91
CA ILE A 533 -10.42 -24.69 30.95
C ILE A 533 -10.24 -24.06 32.34
N CYS A 534 -9.06 -23.55 32.66
CA CYS A 534 -8.81 -22.84 33.92
C CYS A 534 -9.73 -21.63 34.10
N ALA A 535 -9.95 -20.87 33.02
CA ALA A 535 -10.79 -19.68 33.04
C ALA A 535 -12.26 -20.01 33.33
N GLU A 536 -12.81 -21.07 32.73
CA GLU A 536 -14.17 -21.54 33.00
C GLU A 536 -14.32 -22.00 34.46
N GLN A 537 -13.38 -22.82 34.94
CA GLN A 537 -13.39 -23.31 36.33
C GLN A 537 -13.31 -22.16 37.35
N ALA A 538 -12.51 -21.14 37.04
CA ALA A 538 -12.35 -19.96 37.88
C ALA A 538 -13.59 -19.04 37.84
N LEU A 539 -14.29 -18.93 36.71
CA LEU A 539 -15.58 -18.23 36.61
C LEU A 539 -16.69 -18.94 37.38
N CYS A 540 -16.63 -20.27 37.49
CA CYS A 540 -17.55 -21.06 38.29
C CYS A 540 -17.25 -20.95 39.80
N SER A 541 -15.97 -21.00 40.18
CA SER A 541 -15.54 -21.09 41.60
C SER A 541 -15.27 -19.74 42.28
N ASN A 542 -14.76 -18.75 41.54
CA ASN A 542 -14.30 -17.45 42.06
C ASN A 542 -14.73 -16.27 41.14
N ALA A 543 -16.02 -16.25 40.79
CA ALA A 543 -16.59 -15.29 39.86
C ALA A 543 -16.28 -13.82 40.21
N SER A 544 -16.34 -13.43 41.49
CA SER A 544 -16.14 -12.04 41.93
C SER A 544 -14.76 -11.48 41.59
N SER A 545 -13.75 -12.35 41.49
CA SER A 545 -12.38 -11.94 41.21
C SER A 545 -12.05 -11.99 39.72
N VAL A 546 -12.76 -12.81 38.93
CA VAL A 546 -12.41 -13.19 37.55
C VAL A 546 -13.34 -12.58 36.51
N ALA A 547 -14.63 -12.47 36.82
CA ALA A 547 -15.65 -11.98 35.89
C ALA A 547 -15.36 -10.53 35.44
N GLY A 548 -15.64 -10.26 34.16
CA GLY A 548 -15.47 -8.96 33.53
C GLY A 548 -14.02 -8.50 33.34
N LYS A 549 -13.04 -9.42 33.40
CA LYS A 549 -11.60 -9.07 33.34
C LYS A 549 -10.85 -9.77 32.19
N PRO A 550 -9.84 -9.10 31.61
CA PRO A 550 -8.88 -9.72 30.71
C PRO A 550 -7.71 -10.36 31.46
N PHE A 551 -7.06 -11.34 30.84
CA PHE A 551 -5.90 -12.07 31.36
C PHE A 551 -4.89 -12.38 30.24
N PHE A 552 -3.61 -12.08 30.45
CA PHE A 552 -2.55 -12.53 29.56
C PHE A 552 -2.27 -14.03 29.74
N VAL A 553 -2.02 -14.71 28.62
CA VAL A 553 -1.69 -16.13 28.59
C VAL A 553 -0.43 -16.31 27.75
N THR A 554 0.64 -16.79 28.37
CA THR A 554 1.93 -17.07 27.71
C THR A 554 2.46 -18.43 28.14
N ASN A 555 3.56 -18.90 27.53
CA ASN A 555 4.31 -20.06 28.01
C ASN A 555 5.18 -19.77 29.23
N ASP A 556 5.23 -18.52 29.73
CA ASP A 556 6.14 -18.08 30.81
C ASP A 556 7.63 -18.35 30.55
N GLU A 557 8.00 -18.51 29.29
CA GLU A 557 9.37 -18.79 28.83
C GLU A 557 9.72 -17.77 27.74
N PRO A 558 9.97 -16.49 28.09
CA PRO A 558 10.33 -15.48 27.11
C PRO A 558 11.66 -15.87 26.44
N ILE A 559 11.70 -15.80 25.11
CA ILE A 559 12.83 -16.21 24.30
C ILE A 559 13.24 -15.07 23.36
N GLU A 560 14.51 -15.04 22.96
CA GLU A 560 14.95 -14.17 21.88
C GLU A 560 14.16 -14.52 20.61
N THR A 561 13.54 -13.52 20.00
CA THR A 561 12.67 -13.71 18.82
C THR A 561 13.40 -14.46 17.72
N TRP A 562 14.67 -14.14 17.51
CA TRP A 562 15.51 -14.77 16.50
C TRP A 562 16.01 -16.16 16.88
N GLU A 563 16.13 -16.48 18.17
CA GLU A 563 16.43 -17.85 18.60
C GLU A 563 15.20 -18.75 18.37
N PHE A 564 14.00 -18.29 18.71
CA PHE A 564 12.75 -19.01 18.38
C PHE A 564 12.62 -19.27 16.87
N MET A 565 12.83 -18.24 16.06
CA MET A 565 12.80 -18.37 14.59
C MET A 565 13.89 -19.32 14.09
N SER A 566 15.10 -19.26 14.66
CA SER A 566 16.20 -20.17 14.31
C SER A 566 15.88 -21.62 14.65
N CYS A 567 15.32 -21.90 15.83
CA CYS A 567 14.88 -23.23 16.23
C CYS A 567 13.84 -23.80 15.26
N LEU A 568 12.83 -23.00 14.86
CA LEU A 568 11.86 -23.42 13.84
C LEU A 568 12.52 -23.66 12.47
N MET A 569 13.42 -22.77 12.04
CA MET A 569 14.14 -22.92 10.77
C MET A 569 14.99 -24.20 10.74
N GLU A 570 15.76 -24.47 11.80
CA GLU A 570 16.58 -25.67 11.92
C GLU A 570 15.75 -26.94 11.95
N ALA A 571 14.64 -26.92 12.69
CA ALA A 571 13.74 -28.05 12.77
C ALA A 571 13.06 -28.34 11.40
N MET A 572 12.89 -27.31 10.55
CA MET A 572 12.49 -27.45 9.14
C MET A 572 13.65 -27.82 8.18
N GLY A 573 14.89 -27.95 8.68
CA GLY A 573 16.08 -28.27 7.89
C GLY A 573 16.71 -27.08 7.13
N CYS A 574 16.39 -25.84 7.52
CA CYS A 574 16.96 -24.61 6.97
C CYS A 574 18.20 -24.16 7.75
N GLN A 575 19.06 -23.35 7.13
CA GLN A 575 20.25 -22.79 7.80
C GLN A 575 19.87 -21.62 8.73
N ARG A 576 20.51 -21.52 9.91
CA ARG A 576 20.37 -20.35 10.79
C ARG A 576 20.81 -19.04 10.09
N PRO A 577 20.09 -17.93 10.30
CA PRO A 577 20.55 -16.61 9.86
C PRO A 577 21.80 -16.20 10.65
N LYS A 578 22.72 -15.48 10.00
CA LYS A 578 24.04 -15.16 10.57
C LYS A 578 24.39 -13.67 10.57
N PHE A 579 23.70 -12.87 9.76
CA PHE A 579 24.08 -11.49 9.52
C PHE A 579 23.03 -10.53 10.06
N ASN A 580 23.44 -9.60 10.91
CA ASN A 580 22.52 -8.59 11.42
C ASN A 580 22.26 -7.51 10.35
N LEU A 581 20.99 -7.24 10.08
CA LEU A 581 20.55 -6.18 9.20
C LEU A 581 19.88 -5.08 10.04
N PRO A 582 20.37 -3.83 10.00
CA PRO A 582 19.80 -2.75 10.80
C PRO A 582 18.31 -2.53 10.53
N ALA A 583 17.47 -2.63 11.58
CA ALA A 583 16.01 -2.52 11.47
C ALA A 583 15.55 -1.19 10.83
N LYS A 584 16.30 -0.10 11.00
CA LYS A 584 16.01 1.21 10.38
C LYS A 584 16.09 1.17 8.84
N ILE A 585 17.05 0.43 8.30
CA ILE A 585 17.20 0.26 6.84
C ILE A 585 16.01 -0.53 6.30
N LEU A 586 15.66 -1.63 6.97
CA LEU A 586 14.54 -2.47 6.58
C LEU A 586 13.20 -1.75 6.71
N SER A 587 13.01 -0.96 7.77
CA SER A 587 11.81 -0.12 7.97
C SER A 587 11.68 0.91 6.86
N SER A 588 12.79 1.56 6.47
CA SER A 588 12.80 2.54 5.38
C SER A 588 12.49 1.89 4.04
N ALA A 589 13.05 0.70 3.78
CA ALA A 589 12.75 -0.09 2.58
C ALA A 589 11.29 -0.57 2.55
N ALA A 590 10.73 -0.99 3.69
CA ALA A 590 9.34 -1.41 3.82
C ALA A 590 8.38 -0.22 3.61
N LEU A 591 8.67 0.94 4.20
CA LEU A 591 7.91 2.18 3.98
C LEU A 591 7.95 2.62 2.51
N PHE A 592 9.13 2.55 1.89
CA PHE A 592 9.30 2.87 0.47
C PHE A 592 8.54 1.88 -0.42
N SER A 593 8.63 0.58 -0.14
CA SER A 593 7.88 -0.47 -0.84
C SER A 593 6.37 -0.25 -0.72
N ASN A 594 5.89 0.04 0.49
CA ASN A 594 4.47 0.30 0.75
C ASN A 594 3.98 1.58 0.04
N MET A 595 4.79 2.64 0.05
CA MET A 595 4.52 3.85 -0.73
C MET A 595 4.44 3.55 -2.23
N MET A 596 5.35 2.74 -2.77
CA MET A 596 5.33 2.36 -4.19
C MET A 596 4.11 1.51 -4.54
N TYR A 597 3.72 0.59 -3.66
CA TYR A 597 2.51 -0.22 -3.82
C TYR A 597 1.25 0.65 -3.90
N HIS A 598 1.12 1.62 -3.00
CA HIS A 598 -0.05 2.50 -2.94
C HIS A 598 -0.07 3.61 -4.00
N LYS A 599 1.08 4.23 -4.34
CA LYS A 599 1.13 5.37 -5.28
C LYS A 599 1.19 4.98 -6.75
N LEU A 600 1.78 3.84 -7.11
CA LEU A 600 1.98 3.46 -8.51
C LEU A 600 0.94 2.45 -9.03
N GLY A 601 0.03 1.96 -8.19
CA GLY A 601 -1.01 1.01 -8.60
C GLY A 601 -0.47 -0.30 -9.21
N LEU A 602 0.81 -0.61 -8.96
CA LEU A 602 1.47 -1.81 -9.46
C LEU A 602 1.01 -2.98 -8.58
N GLN A 603 -0.12 -3.59 -8.94
CA GLN A 603 -0.61 -4.88 -8.43
C GLN A 603 0.32 -6.04 -8.87
N ILE A 604 1.63 -5.88 -8.77
CA ILE A 604 2.63 -6.78 -9.40
C ILE A 604 3.13 -7.86 -8.45
N LEU A 605 2.92 -7.75 -7.13
CA LEU A 605 3.23 -8.85 -6.20
C LEU A 605 2.03 -9.16 -5.31
N SER A 606 1.70 -10.45 -5.22
CA SER A 606 1.07 -11.03 -4.04
C SER A 606 1.86 -10.55 -2.82
N SER A 607 1.19 -9.88 -1.89
CA SER A 607 1.64 -9.34 -0.59
C SER A 607 3.17 -9.17 -0.40
N PRO A 608 3.72 -7.95 -0.28
CA PRO A 608 5.14 -7.77 -0.02
C PRO A 608 5.55 -8.52 1.26
N LEU A 609 6.60 -9.35 1.17
CA LEU A 609 7.17 -10.12 2.29
C LEU A 609 7.62 -9.26 3.48
N LEU A 610 7.68 -7.93 3.33
CA LEU A 610 8.15 -6.99 4.34
C LEU A 610 7.12 -5.86 4.54
N HIS A 611 6.14 -6.10 5.40
CA HIS A 611 5.26 -5.04 5.89
C HIS A 611 5.97 -4.28 7.03
N PRO A 612 5.80 -2.94 7.18
CA PRO A 612 6.35 -2.19 8.31
C PRO A 612 6.06 -2.83 9.68
N ASP A 613 4.83 -3.32 9.87
CA ASP A 613 4.40 -4.00 11.11
C ASP A 613 5.22 -5.26 11.42
N MET A 614 5.65 -5.99 10.39
CA MET A 614 6.48 -7.18 10.54
C MET A 614 7.91 -6.81 10.95
N VAL A 615 8.46 -5.72 10.38
CA VAL A 615 9.78 -5.22 10.80
C VAL A 615 9.74 -4.78 12.26
N TYR A 616 8.65 -4.16 12.71
CA TYR A 616 8.45 -3.81 14.12
C TYR A 616 8.34 -5.06 15.01
N PHE A 617 7.53 -6.04 14.61
CA PHE A 617 7.40 -7.32 15.33
C PHE A 617 8.77 -8.01 15.53
N LEU A 618 9.60 -8.05 14.48
CA LEU A 618 10.90 -8.72 14.51
C LEU A 618 11.99 -7.92 15.23
N SER A 619 11.76 -6.65 15.59
CA SER A 619 12.79 -5.78 16.16
C SER A 619 12.49 -5.24 17.56
N CYS A 620 11.23 -5.24 18.00
CA CYS A 620 10.83 -4.78 19.34
C CYS A 620 10.80 -5.92 20.36
N THR A 621 11.07 -5.59 21.62
CA THR A 621 10.88 -6.50 22.76
C THR A 621 9.42 -6.47 23.21
N ARG A 622 8.80 -7.63 23.40
CA ARG A 622 7.40 -7.79 23.82
C ARG A 622 7.26 -8.95 24.80
N THR A 623 7.39 -8.65 26.09
CA THR A 623 7.14 -9.61 27.17
C THR A 623 5.99 -9.17 28.07
N LEU A 624 5.15 -10.11 28.50
CA LEU A 624 3.89 -9.92 29.20
C LEU A 624 3.84 -10.77 30.47
N SER A 625 3.37 -10.18 31.56
CA SER A 625 3.29 -10.86 32.84
C SER A 625 2.00 -11.68 32.96
N ILE A 626 2.13 -12.98 33.27
CA ILE A 626 0.98 -13.86 33.55
C ILE A 626 0.64 -13.97 35.04
N SER A 627 1.18 -13.08 35.87
CA SER A 627 1.00 -13.08 37.33
C SER A 627 -0.47 -13.08 37.75
N ARG A 628 -1.31 -12.35 37.01
CA ARG A 628 -2.76 -12.27 37.23
C ARG A 628 -3.46 -13.58 36.88
N ALA A 629 -3.13 -14.19 35.73
CA ALA A 629 -3.67 -15.47 35.30
C ALA A 629 -3.30 -16.60 36.29
N ARG A 630 -2.07 -16.63 36.79
CA ARG A 630 -1.63 -17.57 37.83
C ARG A 630 -2.45 -17.44 39.11
N LYS A 631 -2.57 -16.21 39.62
CA LYS A 631 -3.21 -15.94 40.90
C LYS A 631 -4.72 -16.13 40.88
N LEU A 632 -5.38 -15.73 39.79
CA LEU A 632 -6.84 -15.67 39.72
C LEU A 632 -7.47 -16.84 38.96
N LEU A 633 -6.80 -17.36 37.92
CA LEU A 633 -7.28 -18.50 37.13
C LEU A 633 -6.65 -19.83 37.56
N GLY A 634 -5.50 -19.79 38.26
CA GLY A 634 -4.70 -20.99 38.55
C GLY A 634 -3.91 -21.51 37.35
N TYR A 635 -3.84 -20.73 36.27
CA TYR A 635 -3.20 -21.14 35.02
C TYR A 635 -1.67 -21.28 35.17
N HIS A 636 -1.15 -22.42 34.74
CA HIS A 636 0.27 -22.68 34.55
C HIS A 636 0.48 -23.41 33.21
N PRO A 637 1.51 -23.07 32.42
CA PRO A 637 1.83 -23.79 31.20
C PRO A 637 2.04 -25.29 31.48
N ILE A 638 1.43 -26.16 30.68
CA ILE A 638 1.51 -27.62 30.82
C ILE A 638 2.46 -28.26 29.80
N VAL A 639 2.82 -27.51 28.76
CA VAL A 639 3.80 -27.90 27.73
C VAL A 639 4.87 -26.82 27.66
N SER A 640 6.15 -27.22 27.72
CA SER A 640 7.28 -26.30 27.56
C SER A 640 7.37 -25.74 26.14
N LEU A 641 8.08 -24.64 25.95
CA LEU A 641 8.30 -24.05 24.63
C LEU A 641 9.06 -25.01 23.70
N GLU A 642 10.07 -25.71 24.21
CA GLU A 642 10.86 -26.69 23.47
C GLU A 642 10.01 -27.85 22.95
N ASP A 643 9.20 -28.47 23.82
CA ASP A 643 8.27 -29.54 23.43
C ASP A 643 7.24 -29.04 22.42
N GLY A 644 6.74 -27.81 22.61
CA GLY A 644 5.81 -27.17 21.69
C GLY A 644 6.40 -26.99 20.28
N ILE A 645 7.65 -26.56 20.17
CA ILE A 645 8.36 -26.39 18.88
C ILE A 645 8.51 -27.76 18.20
N MET A 646 8.95 -28.78 18.94
CA MET A 646 9.14 -30.13 18.41
C MET A 646 7.83 -30.75 17.89
N ARG A 647 6.72 -30.60 18.63
CA ARG A 647 5.39 -31.08 18.21
C ARG A 647 4.86 -30.33 16.98
N THR A 648 5.08 -29.01 16.93
CA THR A 648 4.69 -28.19 15.78
C THR A 648 5.41 -28.67 14.52
N VAL A 649 6.71 -28.93 14.62
CA VAL A 649 7.53 -29.40 13.49
C VAL A 649 7.15 -30.83 13.09
N GLY A 650 6.90 -31.72 14.06
CA GLY A 650 6.42 -33.07 13.78
C GLY A 650 5.12 -33.10 12.97
N SER A 651 4.22 -32.13 13.19
CA SER A 651 2.99 -32.01 12.40
C SER A 651 3.21 -31.56 10.94
N LEU A 652 4.35 -30.91 10.64
CA LEU A 652 4.66 -30.42 9.29
C LEU A 652 5.02 -31.54 8.32
N SER A 653 5.56 -32.66 8.81
CA SER A 653 5.82 -33.85 7.99
C SER A 653 4.54 -34.54 7.50
N GLU A 654 3.39 -34.29 8.12
CA GLU A 654 2.10 -34.91 7.79
C GLU A 654 1.20 -34.03 6.90
N LEU A 655 1.61 -32.78 6.63
CA LEU A 655 0.84 -31.85 5.79
C LEU A 655 0.96 -32.23 4.29
N PRO A 656 -0.16 -32.48 3.59
CA PRO A 656 -0.13 -32.81 2.17
C PRO A 656 0.36 -31.62 1.35
N ASP A 657 1.50 -31.79 0.67
CA ASP A 657 2.03 -31.19 -0.58
C ASP A 657 1.41 -29.86 -1.13
N LYS A 658 0.93 -28.96 -0.27
CA LYS A 658 0.41 -27.62 -0.63
C LYS A 658 1.37 -26.49 -0.26
N LEU A 659 2.47 -26.79 0.42
CA LEU A 659 3.50 -25.84 0.82
C LEU A 659 4.70 -25.79 -0.14
N ASP A 660 4.61 -26.45 -1.31
CA ASP A 660 5.72 -26.64 -2.26
C ASP A 660 7.01 -27.06 -1.55
N LEU A 661 6.89 -27.89 -0.49
CA LEU A 661 8.01 -28.35 0.32
C LEU A 661 8.77 -29.52 -0.33
N SER A 662 8.22 -30.17 -1.36
CA SER A 662 8.83 -31.34 -2.01
C SER A 662 9.66 -31.02 -3.27
N ARG A 663 9.74 -29.78 -3.74
CA ARG A 663 10.47 -29.45 -4.98
C ARG A 663 11.81 -28.75 -4.76
N LYS A 664 12.72 -29.36 -3.99
CA LYS A 664 14.20 -29.24 -4.16
C LYS A 664 15.00 -30.14 -3.22
N ARG A 665 14.49 -31.34 -2.89
CA ARG A 665 15.38 -32.40 -2.38
C ARG A 665 16.01 -33.09 -3.60
N GLY A 666 17.09 -32.51 -4.12
CA GLY A 666 17.93 -33.11 -5.15
C GLY A 666 17.77 -32.53 -6.57
N SER A 667 18.36 -31.37 -6.83
CA SER A 667 18.93 -31.06 -8.15
C SER A 667 19.93 -29.92 -7.99
N PHE A 668 21.21 -30.25 -7.86
CA PHE A 668 22.30 -29.36 -8.21
C PHE A 668 22.31 -29.24 -9.75
N GLY A 669 21.36 -28.50 -10.29
CA GLY A 669 21.41 -28.01 -11.67
C GLY A 669 22.02 -26.60 -11.65
N SER A 670 23.02 -26.34 -12.48
CA SER A 670 23.61 -25.01 -12.62
C SER A 670 22.54 -23.96 -12.92
N SER A 671 22.60 -22.82 -12.23
CA SER A 671 21.67 -21.70 -12.42
C SER A 671 21.74 -21.19 -13.86
N LYS A 672 20.67 -20.53 -14.37
CA LYS A 672 20.76 -19.93 -15.72
C LYS A 672 21.83 -18.84 -15.78
N ALA A 673 22.06 -18.14 -14.67
CA ALA A 673 23.14 -17.17 -14.53
C ALA A 673 24.52 -17.80 -14.77
N GLU A 674 24.77 -18.98 -14.19
CA GLU A 674 26.01 -19.74 -14.39
C GLU A 674 26.14 -20.24 -15.85
N LYS A 675 25.03 -20.66 -16.47
CA LYS A 675 25.02 -21.03 -17.90
C LYS A 675 25.32 -19.84 -18.82
N LEU A 676 24.84 -18.64 -18.47
CA LEU A 676 25.07 -17.40 -19.22
C LEU A 676 26.51 -16.90 -19.11
N LEU A 677 27.10 -17.02 -17.92
CA LEU A 677 28.46 -16.55 -17.65
C LEU A 677 29.55 -17.51 -18.15
N GLY A 678 29.19 -18.75 -18.46
CA GLY A 678 30.14 -19.83 -18.72
C GLY A 678 30.81 -20.25 -17.42
N SER A 679 30.73 -21.54 -17.08
CA SER A 679 31.32 -22.07 -15.85
C SER A 679 32.81 -21.73 -15.75
N GLY A 680 33.30 -21.49 -14.52
CA GLY A 680 34.70 -21.17 -14.24
C GLY A 680 34.89 -19.83 -13.52
N ILE A 681 36.12 -19.31 -13.57
CA ILE A 681 36.60 -18.19 -12.74
C ILE A 681 35.72 -16.94 -12.87
N THR A 682 35.21 -16.64 -14.07
CA THR A 682 34.34 -15.47 -14.31
C THR A 682 33.00 -15.60 -13.62
N ALA A 683 32.38 -16.78 -13.67
CA ALA A 683 31.13 -17.07 -12.96
C ALA A 683 31.37 -17.04 -11.44
N ASP A 684 32.47 -17.59 -10.96
CA ASP A 684 32.82 -17.58 -9.53
C ASP A 684 33.02 -16.15 -8.98
N ILE A 685 33.57 -15.25 -9.79
CA ILE A 685 33.76 -13.84 -9.44
C ILE A 685 32.43 -13.06 -9.51
N LEU A 686 31.69 -13.15 -10.61
CA LEU A 686 30.47 -12.35 -10.80
C LEU A 686 29.27 -12.84 -9.97
N LEU A 687 29.27 -14.12 -9.56
CA LEU A 687 28.29 -14.69 -8.64
C LEU A 687 28.78 -14.72 -7.19
N TRP A 688 29.94 -14.09 -6.89
CA TRP A 688 30.48 -13.93 -5.53
C TRP A 688 30.72 -15.25 -4.78
N ARG A 689 31.08 -16.32 -5.49
CA ARG A 689 31.41 -17.63 -4.89
C ARG A 689 32.76 -17.60 -4.16
N ASP A 690 33.69 -16.74 -4.60
CA ASP A 690 34.96 -16.45 -3.93
C ASP A 690 35.01 -14.95 -3.60
N GLU A 691 34.54 -14.59 -2.40
CA GLU A 691 34.42 -13.20 -1.93
C GLU A 691 35.76 -12.45 -1.96
N LYS A 692 36.87 -13.13 -1.63
CA LYS A 692 38.20 -12.51 -1.57
C LYS A 692 38.70 -12.14 -2.96
N LYS A 693 38.57 -13.05 -3.94
CA LYS A 693 38.93 -12.74 -5.32
C LYS A 693 38.00 -11.67 -5.89
N THR A 694 36.71 -11.80 -5.67
CA THR A 694 35.70 -10.86 -6.17
C THR A 694 35.99 -9.44 -5.69
N PHE A 695 36.20 -9.27 -4.38
CA PHE A 695 36.53 -7.97 -3.81
C PHE A 695 37.84 -7.39 -4.35
N SER A 696 38.86 -8.22 -4.55
CA SER A 696 40.13 -7.81 -5.16
C SER A 696 39.94 -7.30 -6.59
N TYR A 697 39.22 -8.05 -7.43
CA TYR A 697 38.93 -7.65 -8.82
C TYR A 697 38.08 -6.37 -8.89
N VAL A 698 37.04 -6.25 -8.06
CA VAL A 698 36.23 -5.02 -7.95
C VAL A 698 37.09 -3.83 -7.58
N THR A 699 37.98 -4.00 -6.60
CA THR A 699 38.88 -2.93 -6.14
C THR A 699 39.86 -2.51 -7.23
N VAL A 700 40.51 -3.47 -7.90
CA VAL A 700 41.44 -3.19 -9.01
C VAL A 700 40.73 -2.47 -10.16
N LEU A 701 39.54 -2.93 -10.52
CA LEU A 701 38.77 -2.36 -11.62
C LEU A 701 38.28 -0.94 -11.29
N PHE A 702 37.87 -0.70 -10.03
CA PHE A 702 37.54 0.64 -9.54
C PHE A 702 38.75 1.58 -9.56
N LEU A 703 39.94 1.10 -9.16
CA LEU A 703 41.16 1.89 -9.22
C LEU A 703 41.55 2.24 -10.67
N LEU A 704 41.42 1.30 -11.61
CA LEU A 704 41.64 1.55 -13.04
C LEU A 704 40.63 2.56 -13.59
N PHE A 705 39.35 2.39 -13.24
CA PHE A 705 38.29 3.31 -13.60
C PHE A 705 38.57 4.73 -13.07
N TYR A 706 38.98 4.84 -11.80
CA TYR A 706 39.36 6.10 -11.19
C TYR A 706 40.55 6.77 -11.91
N TRP A 707 41.58 5.98 -12.23
CA TRP A 707 42.81 6.46 -12.87
C TRP A 707 42.61 6.98 -14.30
N PHE A 708 41.77 6.30 -15.09
CA PHE A 708 41.57 6.65 -16.50
C PHE A 708 40.39 7.60 -16.75
N LEU A 709 39.33 7.55 -15.93
CA LEU A 709 38.07 8.23 -16.24
C LEU A 709 37.66 9.29 -15.21
N LEU A 710 38.00 9.15 -13.93
CA LEU A 710 37.69 10.17 -12.91
C LEU A 710 38.82 11.18 -12.72
N SER A 711 40.08 10.75 -12.87
CA SER A 711 41.23 11.65 -12.88
C SER A 711 41.09 12.56 -14.09
N ASP A 712 41.09 13.88 -13.93
CA ASP A 712 40.96 14.89 -15.00
C ASP A 712 42.13 14.95 -16.00
N ARG A 713 42.69 13.79 -16.35
CA ARG A 713 43.81 13.58 -17.25
C ARG A 713 43.29 13.03 -18.56
N THR A 714 44.00 13.34 -19.64
CA THR A 714 43.72 12.68 -20.92
C THR A 714 44.18 11.22 -20.85
N PHE A 715 43.51 10.35 -21.61
CA PHE A 715 43.85 8.93 -21.71
C PHE A 715 45.35 8.72 -22.01
N VAL A 716 45.90 9.51 -22.94
CA VAL A 716 47.32 9.49 -23.32
C VAL A 716 48.24 9.80 -22.14
N SER A 717 47.90 10.80 -21.31
CA SER A 717 48.68 11.15 -20.12
C SER A 717 48.62 10.05 -19.06
N SER A 718 47.44 9.46 -18.84
CA SER A 718 47.27 8.35 -17.89
C SER A 718 48.02 7.09 -18.33
N ALA A 719 47.99 6.74 -19.62
CA ALA A 719 48.72 5.61 -20.18
C ALA A 719 50.24 5.82 -20.08
N ALA A 720 50.75 7.01 -20.43
CA ALA A 720 52.17 7.33 -20.32
C ALA A 720 52.68 7.23 -18.87
N LYS A 721 51.89 7.66 -17.88
CA LYS A 721 52.24 7.54 -16.46
C LYS A 721 52.23 6.09 -15.97
N ILE A 722 51.29 5.26 -16.42
CA ILE A 722 51.31 3.82 -16.10
C ILE A 722 52.56 3.17 -16.68
N LEU A 723 52.90 3.46 -17.94
CA LEU A 723 54.12 2.94 -18.56
C LEU A 723 55.38 3.39 -17.82
N LEU A 724 55.40 4.63 -17.34
CA LEU A 724 56.49 5.13 -16.49
C LEU A 724 56.58 4.39 -15.15
N VAL A 725 55.45 4.14 -14.49
CA VAL A 725 55.40 3.37 -13.22
C VAL A 725 55.85 1.93 -13.45
N ILE A 726 55.40 1.29 -14.53
CA ILE A 726 55.82 -0.08 -14.90
C ILE A 726 57.31 -0.10 -15.17
N SER A 727 57.82 0.87 -15.94
CA SER A 727 59.25 0.97 -16.24
C SER A 727 60.08 1.20 -14.99
N LEU A 728 59.60 2.04 -14.06
CA LEU A 728 60.25 2.26 -12.77
C LEU A 728 60.21 1.02 -11.89
N ALA A 729 59.08 0.30 -11.85
CA ALA A 729 58.95 -0.95 -11.10
C ALA A 729 59.87 -2.03 -11.64
N LEU A 730 59.94 -2.21 -12.98
CA LEU A 730 60.87 -3.13 -13.62
C LEU A 730 62.33 -2.73 -13.39
N PHE A 731 62.63 -1.43 -13.38
CA PHE A 731 63.96 -0.92 -13.04
C PHE A 731 64.34 -1.24 -11.59
N ILE A 732 63.45 -0.95 -10.63
CA ILE A 732 63.66 -1.27 -9.22
C ILE A 732 63.82 -2.79 -9.04
N HIS A 733 62.98 -3.60 -9.69
CA HIS A 733 63.05 -5.05 -9.68
C HIS A 733 64.37 -5.59 -10.24
N GLY A 734 64.90 -4.98 -11.31
CA GLY A 734 66.20 -5.34 -11.88
C GLY A 734 67.39 -5.02 -10.97
N VAL A 735 67.29 -3.95 -10.19
CA VAL A 735 68.34 -3.45 -9.29
C VAL A 735 68.30 -4.11 -7.91
N LEU A 736 67.15 -4.66 -7.49
CA LEU A 736 67.00 -5.35 -6.20
C LEU A 736 67.99 -6.54 -6.09
N PRO A 737 68.68 -6.69 -4.94
CA PRO A 737 69.52 -7.85 -4.69
C PRO A 737 68.66 -9.11 -4.53
N PRO A 738 69.22 -10.30 -4.80
CA PRO A 738 68.47 -11.58 -4.79
C PRO A 738 67.91 -11.97 -3.40
N GLN A 739 68.38 -11.34 -2.33
CA GLN A 739 67.80 -11.45 -0.99
C GLN A 739 67.56 -10.07 -0.41
N VAL A 740 66.33 -9.80 0.01
CA VAL A 740 65.93 -8.54 0.64
C VAL A 740 65.06 -8.89 1.85
N PHE A 741 65.51 -8.53 3.05
CA PHE A 741 64.82 -8.80 4.32
C PHE A 741 64.35 -10.26 4.51
N GLY A 742 65.14 -11.24 4.04
CA GLY A 742 64.82 -12.67 4.20
C GLY A 742 63.91 -13.27 3.11
N PHE A 743 63.48 -12.49 2.13
CA PHE A 743 62.70 -12.96 0.98
C PHE A 743 63.60 -13.10 -0.27
N THR A 744 63.48 -14.22 -0.97
CA THR A 744 64.18 -14.49 -2.24
C THR A 744 63.47 -13.78 -3.39
N VAL A 745 64.16 -12.86 -4.08
CA VAL A 745 63.61 -12.15 -5.24
C VAL A 745 64.04 -12.89 -6.51
N GLU A 746 63.08 -13.49 -7.20
CA GLU A 746 63.28 -14.22 -8.45
C GLU A 746 63.53 -13.22 -9.60
N LYS A 747 64.71 -13.25 -10.22
CA LYS A 747 65.06 -12.29 -11.28
C LYS A 747 64.39 -12.66 -12.60
N VAL A 748 63.73 -11.69 -13.23
CA VAL A 748 63.17 -11.84 -14.58
C VAL A 748 64.32 -12.07 -15.57
N THR A 749 64.31 -13.19 -16.28
CA THR A 749 65.29 -13.52 -17.32
C THR A 749 65.04 -12.71 -18.60
N SER A 750 66.08 -12.48 -19.40
CA SER A 750 66.02 -11.68 -20.64
C SER A 750 65.03 -12.25 -21.67
N ASP A 751 64.72 -13.54 -21.58
CA ASP A 751 63.82 -14.25 -22.49
C ASP A 751 62.38 -13.70 -22.46
N TYR A 752 61.96 -13.09 -21.35
CA TYR A 752 60.64 -12.45 -21.23
C TYR A 752 60.51 -11.14 -22.03
N PHE A 753 61.62 -10.59 -22.53
CA PHE A 753 61.65 -9.33 -23.30
C PHE A 753 61.96 -9.55 -24.80
N GLU A 754 62.20 -10.78 -25.24
CA GLU A 754 62.39 -11.09 -26.65
C GLU A 754 61.04 -11.22 -27.37
N VAL A 755 60.63 -10.14 -28.04
CA VAL A 755 59.50 -10.19 -28.97
C VAL A 755 59.98 -10.81 -30.28
N SER A 756 59.42 -11.95 -30.68
CA SER A 756 59.80 -12.58 -31.93
C SER A 756 59.52 -11.64 -33.11
N GLN A 757 60.46 -11.58 -34.06
CA GLN A 757 60.34 -10.75 -35.28
C GLN A 757 59.04 -11.04 -36.05
N GLU A 758 58.58 -12.29 -36.03
CA GLU A 758 57.32 -12.71 -36.63
C GLU A 758 56.11 -12.09 -35.94
N THR A 759 56.09 -12.07 -34.60
CA THR A 759 55.02 -11.44 -33.82
C THR A 759 54.95 -9.94 -34.09
N LEU A 760 56.10 -9.26 -34.13
CA LEU A 760 56.17 -7.83 -34.43
C LEU A 760 55.68 -7.53 -35.85
N LYS A 761 56.12 -8.32 -36.83
CA LYS A 761 55.71 -8.17 -38.24
C LYS A 761 54.21 -8.39 -38.40
N ASN A 762 53.66 -9.45 -37.81
CA ASN A 762 52.22 -9.74 -37.87
C ASN A 762 51.40 -8.62 -37.22
N THR A 763 51.88 -8.08 -36.10
CA THR A 763 51.22 -6.94 -35.43
C THR A 763 51.22 -5.69 -36.31
N LEU A 764 52.35 -5.36 -36.93
CA LEU A 764 52.46 -4.20 -37.83
C LEU A 764 51.59 -4.36 -39.08
N VAL A 765 51.55 -5.55 -39.68
CA VAL A 765 50.69 -5.85 -40.84
C VAL A 765 49.22 -5.73 -40.47
N TRP A 766 48.83 -6.22 -39.29
CA TRP A 766 47.47 -6.09 -38.79
C TRP A 766 47.07 -4.63 -38.55
N MET A 767 47.95 -3.83 -37.93
CA MET A 767 47.72 -2.40 -37.72
C MET A 767 47.57 -1.65 -39.05
N ALA A 768 48.44 -1.94 -40.02
CA ALA A 768 48.37 -1.34 -41.36
C ALA A 768 47.06 -1.73 -42.08
N SER A 769 46.64 -2.99 -41.96
CA SER A 769 45.38 -3.48 -42.54
C SER A 769 44.16 -2.75 -41.96
N ILE A 770 44.11 -2.57 -40.63
CA ILE A 770 43.03 -1.84 -39.97
C ILE A 770 43.01 -0.38 -40.38
N TRP A 771 44.18 0.27 -40.40
CA TRP A 771 44.28 1.67 -40.81
C TRP A 771 43.77 1.86 -42.24
N ASN A 772 44.26 1.03 -43.16
CA ASN A 772 43.86 1.08 -44.57
C ASN A 772 42.37 0.77 -44.76
N GLY A 773 41.84 -0.21 -44.02
CA GLY A 773 40.41 -0.54 -44.04
C GLY A 773 39.53 0.61 -43.51
N GLY A 774 39.98 1.31 -42.46
CA GLY A 774 39.31 2.49 -41.93
C GLY A 774 39.28 3.65 -42.92
N ILE A 775 40.43 3.95 -43.54
CA ILE A 775 40.54 5.01 -44.56
C ILE A 775 39.71 4.70 -45.80
N TYR A 776 39.66 3.43 -46.24
CA TYR A 776 38.82 3.02 -47.35
C TYR A 776 37.33 3.28 -47.07
N LYS A 777 36.84 2.86 -45.89
CA LYS A 777 35.43 3.12 -45.50
C LYS A 777 35.12 4.61 -45.40
N LEU A 778 36.02 5.41 -44.85
CA LEU A 778 35.86 6.87 -44.79
C LEU A 778 35.79 7.51 -46.18
N ARG A 779 36.59 7.00 -47.13
CA ARG A 779 36.55 7.46 -48.53
C ARG A 779 35.22 7.13 -49.19
N VAL A 780 34.72 5.89 -49.04
CA VAL A 780 33.41 5.46 -49.55
C VAL A 780 32.27 6.29 -48.95
N LEU A 781 32.33 6.61 -47.65
CA LEU A 781 31.38 7.51 -47.00
C LEU A 781 31.45 8.95 -47.55
N ALA A 782 32.64 9.44 -47.91
CA ALA A 782 32.84 10.79 -48.42
C ALA A 782 32.41 10.94 -49.89
N GLU A 783 32.48 9.87 -50.67
CA GLU A 783 32.04 9.83 -52.08
C GLU A 783 30.51 9.70 -52.22
N GLY A 784 29.80 9.32 -51.16
CA GLY A 784 28.33 9.37 -51.08
C GLY A 784 27.60 8.13 -51.64
N ASP A 785 28.34 7.07 -52.00
CA ASP A 785 27.80 5.91 -52.71
C ASP A 785 27.04 4.90 -51.81
N ASP A 786 27.18 4.96 -50.47
CA ASP A 786 26.54 4.02 -49.55
C ASP A 786 25.82 4.71 -48.37
N TRP A 787 24.56 5.07 -48.63
CA TRP A 787 23.64 5.65 -47.64
C TRP A 787 23.40 4.77 -46.42
N THR A 788 23.46 3.44 -46.57
CA THR A 788 23.23 2.53 -45.43
C THR A 788 24.40 2.57 -44.46
N THR A 789 25.63 2.63 -44.98
CA THR A 789 26.83 2.79 -44.17
C THR A 789 26.92 4.19 -43.58
N PHE A 790 26.49 5.23 -44.32
CA PHE A 790 26.37 6.59 -43.78
C PHE A 790 25.39 6.69 -42.61
N LEU A 791 24.16 6.16 -42.75
CA LEU A 791 23.16 6.18 -41.68
C LEU A 791 23.61 5.39 -40.45
N LYS A 792 24.27 4.23 -40.63
CA LYS A 792 24.85 3.46 -39.51
C LYS A 792 25.95 4.23 -38.80
N ALA A 793 26.86 4.86 -39.55
CA ALA A 793 27.94 5.67 -38.99
C ALA A 793 27.41 6.93 -38.28
N PHE A 794 26.42 7.62 -38.88
CA PHE A 794 25.76 8.77 -38.28
C PHE A 794 25.00 8.40 -37.02
N ALA A 795 24.20 7.33 -37.03
CA ALA A 795 23.49 6.84 -35.85
C ALA A 795 24.47 6.44 -34.74
N PHE A 796 25.57 5.75 -35.08
CA PHE A 796 26.63 5.41 -34.13
C PHE A 796 27.28 6.67 -33.54
N LEU A 797 27.69 7.63 -34.37
CA LEU A 797 28.29 8.89 -33.92
C LEU A 797 27.31 9.75 -33.13
N TYR A 798 26.02 9.73 -33.46
CA TYR A 798 24.96 10.40 -32.72
C TYR A 798 24.74 9.73 -31.36
N CYS A 799 24.68 8.40 -31.29
CA CYS A 799 24.64 7.66 -30.03
C CYS A 799 25.87 7.97 -29.17
N VAL A 800 27.07 7.97 -29.76
CA VAL A 800 28.31 8.37 -29.07
C VAL A 800 28.22 9.83 -28.59
N LYS A 801 27.71 10.75 -29.40
CA LYS A 801 27.50 12.16 -29.01
C LYS A 801 26.49 12.30 -27.86
N VAL A 802 25.39 11.55 -27.89
CA VAL A 802 24.39 11.50 -26.80
C VAL A 802 25.01 10.92 -25.53
N MET A 803 25.82 9.85 -25.65
CA MET A 803 26.57 9.27 -24.52
C MET A 803 27.66 10.17 -23.97
N LEU A 804 28.26 11.04 -24.80
CA LEU A 804 29.23 12.06 -24.38
C LEU A 804 28.56 13.30 -23.76
N ASN A 805 27.30 13.60 -24.12
CA ASN A 805 26.49 14.67 -23.51
C ASN A 805 25.88 14.25 -22.17
N LEU A 806 25.53 12.98 -21.99
CA LEU A 806 25.36 12.39 -20.67
C LEU A 806 26.74 12.35 -20.01
N GLN A 807 26.87 12.60 -18.72
CA GLN A 807 28.15 12.58 -18.01
C GLN A 807 28.79 11.18 -18.14
N PHE A 808 29.56 10.94 -19.21
CA PHE A 808 30.07 9.62 -19.64
C PHE A 808 30.78 8.88 -18.50
N ARG A 809 31.46 9.64 -17.65
CA ARG A 809 32.12 9.17 -16.42
C ARG A 809 31.11 8.54 -15.45
N MET A 810 29.99 9.21 -15.17
CA MET A 810 28.95 8.69 -14.26
C MET A 810 28.28 7.43 -14.81
N LEU A 811 27.99 7.38 -16.12
CA LEU A 811 27.36 6.22 -16.75
C LEU A 811 28.28 4.99 -16.71
N MET A 812 29.57 5.16 -17.02
CA MET A 812 30.53 4.05 -16.98
C MET A 812 30.74 3.53 -15.55
N GLY A 813 30.76 4.42 -14.55
CA GLY A 813 30.83 4.02 -13.14
C GLY A 813 29.58 3.25 -12.68
N LEU A 814 28.40 3.69 -13.14
CA LEU A 814 27.13 3.00 -12.89
C LEU A 814 27.17 1.59 -13.49
N VAL A 815 27.50 1.45 -14.78
CA VAL A 815 27.59 0.14 -15.47
C VAL A 815 28.56 -0.80 -14.76
N LEU A 816 29.71 -0.30 -14.33
CA LEU A 816 30.70 -1.09 -13.60
C LEU A 816 30.14 -1.64 -12.29
N ALA A 817 29.44 -0.82 -11.52
CA ALA A 817 28.79 -1.24 -10.27
C ALA A 817 27.66 -2.25 -10.53
N PHE A 818 26.85 -2.04 -11.57
CA PHE A 818 25.76 -2.94 -11.92
C PHE A 818 26.25 -4.31 -12.40
N MET A 819 27.39 -4.40 -13.11
CA MET A 819 27.91 -5.69 -13.59
C MET A 819 28.18 -6.70 -12.47
N PHE A 820 28.56 -6.25 -11.27
CA PHE A 820 28.82 -7.14 -10.12
C PHE A 820 27.59 -7.42 -9.26
N VAL A 821 26.46 -6.72 -9.52
CA VAL A 821 25.22 -6.85 -8.75
C VAL A 821 24.15 -7.56 -9.56
N VAL A 822 24.08 -7.32 -10.87
CA VAL A 822 22.97 -7.77 -11.72
C VAL A 822 22.92 -9.29 -11.84
N PHE A 823 24.07 -9.98 -11.90
CA PHE A 823 24.11 -11.44 -12.02
C PHE A 823 23.73 -12.13 -10.71
N ILE A 824 24.06 -11.54 -9.56
CA ILE A 824 23.59 -12.03 -8.25
C ILE A 824 22.08 -11.86 -8.14
N VAL A 825 21.58 -10.66 -8.45
CA VAL A 825 20.14 -10.38 -8.39
C VAL A 825 19.38 -11.27 -9.36
N TYR A 826 19.93 -11.51 -10.55
CA TYR A 826 19.35 -12.41 -11.54
C TYR A 826 19.33 -13.87 -11.06
N GLU A 827 20.41 -14.38 -10.47
CA GLU A 827 20.44 -15.73 -9.90
C GLU A 827 19.46 -15.88 -8.72
N GLN A 828 19.27 -14.84 -7.92
CA GLN A 828 18.38 -14.83 -6.76
C GLN A 828 16.89 -14.69 -7.11
N CYS A 829 16.58 -14.01 -8.23
CA CYS A 829 15.22 -13.73 -8.68
C CYS A 829 14.88 -14.41 -10.03
N GLU A 830 15.55 -15.52 -10.36
CA GLU A 830 15.47 -16.16 -11.70
C GLU A 830 14.01 -16.42 -12.14
N GLU A 831 13.19 -17.01 -11.27
CA GLU A 831 11.79 -17.35 -11.59
C GLU A 831 10.87 -16.11 -11.69
N GLU A 832 11.12 -15.09 -10.86
CA GLU A 832 10.34 -13.86 -10.82
C GLU A 832 10.64 -12.99 -12.04
N ILE A 833 11.93 -12.89 -12.40
CA ILE A 833 12.39 -12.15 -13.59
C ILE A 833 11.92 -12.87 -14.85
N ASP A 834 12.02 -14.19 -14.94
CA ASP A 834 11.53 -14.94 -16.10
C ASP A 834 10.01 -14.81 -16.28
N SER A 835 9.24 -14.81 -15.19
CA SER A 835 7.80 -14.53 -15.20
C SER A 835 7.51 -13.10 -15.68
N LEU A 836 8.25 -12.12 -15.19
CA LEU A 836 8.12 -10.72 -15.59
C LEU A 836 8.47 -10.51 -17.08
N VAL A 837 9.55 -11.15 -17.54
CA VAL A 837 10.00 -11.11 -18.94
C VAL A 837 9.00 -11.83 -19.84
N ALA A 838 8.45 -12.96 -19.42
CA ALA A 838 7.39 -13.65 -20.15
C ALA A 838 6.15 -12.76 -20.28
N PHE A 839 5.70 -12.14 -19.19
CA PHE A 839 4.56 -11.21 -19.20
C PHE A 839 4.82 -9.97 -20.07
N ALA A 840 6.00 -9.36 -19.95
CA ALA A 840 6.41 -8.22 -20.76
C ALA A 840 6.48 -8.61 -22.25
N SER A 841 7.00 -9.79 -22.58
CA SER A 841 7.07 -10.28 -23.96
C SER A 841 5.67 -10.47 -24.56
N VAL A 842 4.71 -10.95 -23.77
CA VAL A 842 3.30 -11.11 -24.20
C VAL A 842 2.67 -9.73 -24.44
N LYS A 843 2.89 -8.76 -23.54
CA LYS A 843 2.39 -7.39 -23.72
C LYS A 843 3.03 -6.69 -24.90
N VAL A 844 4.34 -6.84 -25.11
CA VAL A 844 5.07 -6.27 -26.25
C VAL A 844 4.58 -6.89 -27.55
N LYS A 845 4.41 -8.22 -27.62
CA LYS A 845 3.82 -8.90 -28.80
C LYS A 845 2.38 -8.42 -29.07
N SER A 846 1.57 -8.21 -28.03
CA SER A 846 0.23 -7.65 -28.16
C SER A 846 0.24 -6.20 -28.67
N LEU A 847 1.18 -5.38 -28.19
CA LEU A 847 1.33 -3.99 -28.60
C LEU A 847 1.82 -3.88 -30.04
N VAL A 848 2.84 -4.67 -30.41
CA VAL A 848 3.35 -4.79 -31.78
C VAL A 848 2.24 -5.28 -32.71
N GLY A 849 1.45 -6.27 -32.30
CA GLY A 849 0.28 -6.75 -33.07
C GLY A 849 -0.78 -5.67 -33.27
N LYS A 850 -1.06 -4.83 -32.28
CA LYS A 850 -1.99 -3.69 -32.40
C LYS A 850 -1.44 -2.58 -33.31
N VAL A 851 -0.14 -2.29 -33.21
CA VAL A 851 0.52 -1.29 -34.07
C VAL A 851 0.53 -1.76 -35.52
N ILE A 852 0.92 -3.01 -35.78
CA ILE A 852 0.90 -3.62 -37.11
C ILE A 852 -0.53 -3.72 -37.65
N GLY A 853 -1.51 -4.05 -36.81
CA GLY A 853 -2.93 -4.10 -37.21
C GLY A 853 -3.46 -2.74 -37.69
N ASN A 854 -3.02 -1.64 -37.08
CA ASN A 854 -3.45 -0.28 -37.37
C ASN A 854 -2.64 0.41 -38.49
N LEU A 855 -1.65 -0.26 -39.08
CA LEU A 855 -0.88 0.27 -40.21
C LEU A 855 -1.67 0.17 -41.54
N PRO A 856 -1.60 1.18 -42.43
CA PRO A 856 -2.20 1.10 -43.77
C PRO A 856 -1.65 -0.08 -44.57
N ASP A 857 -2.48 -0.69 -45.41
CA ASP A 857 -2.12 -1.93 -46.13
C ASP A 857 -0.89 -1.77 -47.05
N ALA A 858 -0.65 -0.56 -47.54
CA ALA A 858 0.56 -0.21 -48.31
C ALA A 858 1.87 -0.33 -47.50
N LEU A 859 1.83 -0.07 -46.18
CA LEU A 859 3.01 -0.18 -45.30
C LEU A 859 3.17 -1.61 -44.75
N LYS A 860 2.07 -2.36 -44.60
CA LYS A 860 2.11 -3.79 -44.22
C LYS A 860 2.85 -4.63 -45.26
N ALA A 861 2.66 -4.34 -46.55
CA ALA A 861 3.35 -5.01 -47.65
C ALA A 861 4.86 -4.70 -47.74
N TYR A 862 5.34 -3.64 -47.07
CA TYR A 862 6.76 -3.26 -47.04
C TYR A 862 7.51 -3.82 -45.82
N ILE A 863 6.77 -4.25 -44.78
CA ILE A 863 7.31 -4.75 -43.50
C ILE A 863 7.30 -6.29 -43.43
N SER A 864 6.46 -6.97 -44.23
CA SER A 864 6.54 -8.42 -44.47
C SER A 864 7.66 -8.75 -45.44
#